data_AF-A0A973P7E4-F1
#
_entry.id   AF-A0A973P7E4-F1
#
_cell.length_a   1.000
_cell.length_b   1.000
_cell.length_c   1.000
_cell.angle_alpha   90.00
_cell.angle_beta   90.00
_cell.angle_gamma   90.00
#
_symmetry.space_group_name_H-M   'P 1'
#
loop_
_entity.id
_entity.type
_entity.pdbx_description
1 polymer ?
#
loop_
_entity_poly.entity_id
_entity_poly.type
_entity_poly.pdbx_seq_one_letter_code
_entity_poly.pdbx_strand_id
1 'polypeptide(L)'
;MSDSSARRPLALTATLATSVAAAAGMITPAHATTASPAGTANLTISGGSDSPASSATVTGTKYGLNFAAHAQELAWAPTGARAAWIDPASHAIVTGTPGGATTMIAPAPANGTVREHPAWIEGGARVVWSEKVSGGDAVLKSAYADGLDKDGNGAPIVHDFWKLAGADVLHPDSVGAFVVFQVNQAGKPQVYAWDRSQPNTTPYKVADGWAPSLSPDGARVAFISGGNVFTVGTANPGATPAAPSQLTASATPLEYPVWTPDGKAVVFQVFDNQTKDADTAWVAASASKVTSFTQVVPGTHVLGVPAFQPLVRSHVVRLAGTDRLDTAIKTSQSQWGTAGSGKGAAAKAVVLSRSDQPADALGGSALAAKVGGPLLLTPTAGLTPQVQAEIQRVLGAGDGVKTVYVLGGEKALSPAVAQALAALNYKVRRVAGDDRYSTAVQIAQAITGDANKAPDYILLATGLNYPDALSAGAAAGAINAHDGKNAVVLLTNGKTMPQSTTQYLAPLLARTDLNSDRTKPDNFIELDTVGQQAEDAVKSAWIPAGYQPGQYHGLSGSDRYDTSFKVATYFFGSADAAGLATGMNWADALSGGAEMGTLDGPLLLVDPAGKGALPAGAAAWLHQDAGQFTQLEIFGGNAAVPTGVDKTAGGLIAGPGGVDYASNPTVG
;
A
#
# COMPACT_ATOMS: atom_id res chain seq x y z
N MET A 1 -19.53 1.40 2.77
CA MET A 1 -18.75 0.26 2.29
C MET A 1 -17.31 0.73 2.32
N SER A 2 -16.51 0.21 3.24
CA SER A 2 -15.09 0.58 3.38
C SER A 2 -14.33 0.05 2.17
N ASP A 3 -13.46 0.90 1.61
CA ASP A 3 -12.74 0.64 0.36
C ASP A 3 -11.53 -0.27 0.64
N SER A 4 -11.79 -1.58 0.77
CA SER A 4 -10.77 -2.64 0.86
C SER A 4 -10.74 -3.41 -0.46
N SER A 5 -9.99 -2.95 -1.46
CA SER A 5 -9.92 -3.64 -2.77
C SER A 5 -8.57 -3.56 -3.49
N ALA A 6 -7.47 -3.65 -2.73
CA ALA A 6 -6.10 -3.69 -3.27
C ALA A 6 -5.44 -5.09 -3.25
N ARG A 7 -6.21 -6.19 -3.27
CA ARG A 7 -5.64 -7.56 -3.35
C ARG A 7 -5.83 -8.16 -4.74
N ARG A 8 -4.73 -8.68 -5.29
CA ARG A 8 -4.62 -9.22 -6.64
C ARG A 8 -5.16 -10.66 -6.72
N PRO A 9 -5.78 -11.03 -7.84
CA PRO A 9 -5.68 -12.38 -8.37
C PRO A 9 -4.66 -12.46 -9.53
N LEU A 10 -4.20 -13.67 -9.81
CA LEU A 10 -2.97 -14.07 -10.52
C LEU A 10 -2.79 -13.63 -11.99
N ALA A 11 -1.56 -13.23 -12.37
CA ALA A 11 -0.75 -13.82 -13.48
C ALA A 11 0.67 -13.19 -13.57
N LEU A 12 1.71 -14.02 -13.80
CA LEU A 12 3.14 -13.62 -13.85
C LEU A 12 3.80 -14.00 -15.19
N THR A 13 4.58 -13.09 -15.79
CA THR A 13 5.57 -13.39 -16.84
C THR A 13 6.88 -12.63 -16.60
N ALA A 14 8.00 -13.31 -16.83
CA ALA A 14 9.35 -12.89 -16.45
C ALA A 14 10.19 -12.40 -17.65
N THR A 15 11.03 -11.37 -17.46
CA THR A 15 12.14 -11.05 -18.38
C THR A 15 13.35 -10.44 -17.66
N LEU A 16 14.56 -10.87 -18.07
CA LEU A 16 15.88 -10.54 -17.50
C LEU A 16 16.42 -9.13 -17.86
N ALA A 17 17.25 -8.56 -16.99
CA ALA A 17 17.99 -7.30 -17.17
C ALA A 17 19.52 -7.47 -17.04
N THR A 18 20.29 -6.59 -17.70
CA THR A 18 21.77 -6.50 -17.58
C THR A 18 22.28 -5.05 -17.46
N SER A 19 22.96 -4.78 -16.34
CA SER A 19 24.09 -3.87 -16.00
C SER A 19 24.11 -2.34 -16.28
N VAL A 20 24.54 -1.60 -15.24
CA VAL A 20 24.76 -0.14 -15.11
C VAL A 20 26.25 0.21 -15.00
N ALA A 21 26.66 1.42 -15.41
CA ALA A 21 27.92 2.08 -15.03
C ALA A 21 27.75 3.60 -14.77
N ALA A 22 28.57 4.15 -13.87
CA ALA A 22 28.43 5.43 -13.15
C ALA A 22 29.31 6.60 -13.68
N ALA A 23 29.04 7.86 -13.26
CA ALA A 23 30.05 8.88 -12.84
C ALA A 23 29.46 10.29 -12.52
N ALA A 24 30.21 11.12 -11.78
CA ALA A 24 29.79 12.28 -10.96
C ALA A 24 30.55 13.62 -11.24
N GLY A 25 30.07 14.75 -10.65
CA GLY A 25 30.82 16.01 -10.31
C GLY A 25 30.44 17.30 -11.11
N MET A 26 30.49 18.59 -10.69
CA MET A 26 30.82 19.38 -9.47
C MET A 26 30.36 20.88 -9.60
N ILE A 27 29.71 21.47 -8.55
CA ILE A 27 29.91 22.75 -7.78
C ILE A 27 30.02 24.23 -8.38
N THR A 28 28.98 25.09 -8.10
CA THR A 28 28.83 26.54 -7.62
C THR A 28 29.38 27.80 -8.40
N PRO A 29 28.96 29.10 -8.16
CA PRO A 29 28.33 29.76 -6.98
C PRO A 29 27.20 30.83 -7.19
N ALA A 30 26.79 31.48 -6.08
CA ALA A 30 25.50 32.11 -5.75
C ALA A 30 25.35 33.64 -5.95
N HIS A 31 24.09 34.14 -5.96
CA HIS A 31 23.69 35.46 -5.41
C HIS A 31 22.17 35.62 -5.14
N ALA A 32 21.87 36.25 -3.99
CA ALA A 32 20.71 37.06 -3.52
C ALA A 32 19.27 36.47 -3.43
N THR A 33 18.63 36.79 -2.30
CA THR A 33 17.52 36.10 -1.61
C THR A 33 16.14 36.77 -1.75
N THR A 34 15.13 36.00 -2.18
CA THR A 34 13.71 36.05 -1.79
C THR A 34 13.21 34.61 -1.80
N ALA A 35 12.78 34.07 -0.66
CA ALA A 35 12.67 32.64 -0.41
C ALA A 35 12.01 31.83 -1.54
N SER A 36 12.82 30.98 -2.19
CA SER A 36 12.43 29.90 -3.10
C SER A 36 11.55 28.88 -2.37
N PRO A 37 10.64 28.13 -3.04
CA PRO A 37 9.93 27.01 -2.42
C PRO A 37 10.96 26.05 -1.77
N ALA A 38 10.89 25.94 -0.46
CA ALA A 38 11.77 25.10 0.32
C ALA A 38 11.24 23.66 0.35
N GLY A 39 12.01 22.71 -0.19
CA GLY A 39 12.00 21.29 0.24
C GLY A 39 11.33 20.27 -0.70
N THR A 40 12.09 19.21 -1.00
CA THR A 40 11.64 17.82 -1.29
C THR A 40 10.85 17.48 -2.57
N ALA A 41 10.87 18.29 -3.64
CA ALA A 41 10.23 17.91 -4.91
C ALA A 41 10.96 18.40 -6.17
N ASN A 42 10.91 17.61 -7.24
CA ASN A 42 11.29 18.04 -8.60
C ASN A 42 10.05 18.58 -9.33
N LEU A 43 10.20 19.64 -10.13
CA LEU A 43 9.13 20.13 -11.00
C LEU A 43 9.36 19.62 -12.42
N THR A 44 8.33 18.99 -12.99
CA THR A 44 8.31 18.54 -14.38
C THR A 44 7.30 19.38 -15.15
N ILE A 45 7.65 19.77 -16.38
CA ILE A 45 6.76 20.45 -17.31
C ILE A 45 6.75 19.62 -18.61
N SER A 46 5.70 18.82 -18.78
CA SER A 46 5.51 18.00 -19.98
C SER A 46 4.85 18.80 -21.10
N GLY A 47 5.49 18.87 -22.27
CA GLY A 47 4.99 19.62 -23.43
C GLY A 47 3.83 18.95 -24.19
N GLY A 48 3.33 19.63 -25.23
CA GLY A 48 2.37 19.09 -26.22
C GLY A 48 2.96 18.03 -27.15
N SER A 49 2.21 17.63 -28.20
CA SER A 49 2.43 16.40 -29.03
C SER A 49 3.81 16.22 -29.64
N ASP A 50 4.54 17.32 -29.83
CA ASP A 50 5.83 17.35 -30.52
C ASP A 50 6.99 17.80 -29.64
N SER A 51 6.78 17.94 -28.31
CA SER A 51 7.81 18.39 -27.37
C SER A 51 8.22 17.26 -26.41
N PRO A 52 9.51 16.92 -26.27
CA PRO A 52 9.95 16.03 -25.20
C PRO A 52 9.61 16.67 -23.84
N ALA A 53 9.23 15.84 -22.86
CA ALA A 53 8.98 16.35 -21.51
C ALA A 53 10.23 17.09 -21.01
N SER A 54 10.06 18.35 -20.60
CA SER A 54 11.13 19.17 -20.07
C SER A 54 11.07 19.13 -18.54
N SER A 55 12.20 18.89 -17.87
CA SER A 55 12.26 18.91 -16.41
C SER A 55 13.08 20.10 -15.95
N ALA A 56 12.59 20.79 -14.92
CA ALA A 56 13.27 21.94 -14.34
C ALA A 56 13.35 21.77 -12.82
N THR A 57 14.57 21.87 -12.28
CA THR A 57 14.79 21.68 -10.86
C THR A 57 14.59 22.99 -10.11
N VAL A 58 13.63 23.05 -9.20
CA VAL A 58 13.33 24.27 -8.44
C VAL A 58 14.33 24.53 -7.30
N THR A 59 15.13 23.52 -6.90
CA THR A 59 16.04 23.58 -5.73
C THR A 59 17.48 23.08 -5.96
N GLY A 60 17.96 22.97 -7.20
CA GLY A 60 19.40 22.93 -7.48
C GLY A 60 20.15 21.57 -7.48
N THR A 61 19.48 20.42 -7.55
CA THR A 61 20.13 19.17 -8.02
C THR A 61 19.30 18.50 -9.13
N LYS A 62 19.85 18.48 -10.36
CA LYS A 62 19.20 17.89 -11.53
C LYS A 62 19.22 16.37 -11.42
N TYR A 63 18.08 15.75 -11.09
CA TYR A 63 17.84 14.38 -11.49
C TYR A 63 17.35 14.43 -12.94
N GLY A 64 18.18 14.00 -13.89
CA GLY A 64 17.75 13.84 -15.27
C GLY A 64 16.68 12.77 -15.32
N LEU A 65 15.42 13.17 -15.37
CA LEU A 65 14.31 12.25 -15.63
C LEU A 65 14.30 11.99 -17.13
N ASN A 66 14.86 10.86 -17.54
CA ASN A 66 14.81 10.41 -18.91
C ASN A 66 13.58 9.50 -19.08
N PHE A 67 12.46 10.05 -19.54
CA PHE A 67 11.37 9.23 -20.02
C PHE A 67 11.75 8.72 -21.41
N ALA A 68 11.70 7.41 -21.63
CA ALA A 68 12.08 6.79 -22.90
C ALA A 68 11.16 7.19 -24.07
N ALA A 69 10.05 7.87 -23.79
CA ALA A 69 9.07 8.36 -24.75
C ALA A 69 8.68 9.82 -24.46
N HIS A 70 8.21 10.52 -25.49
CA HIS A 70 7.53 11.80 -25.34
C HIS A 70 6.31 11.61 -24.42
N ALA A 71 6.11 12.50 -23.44
CA ALA A 71 5.03 12.41 -22.45
C ALA A 71 4.25 13.72 -22.44
N GLN A 72 2.92 13.62 -22.56
CA GLN A 72 1.99 14.76 -22.44
C GLN A 72 1.25 14.69 -21.10
N GLU A 73 1.01 15.87 -20.51
CA GLU A 73 0.22 16.08 -19.29
C GLU A 73 0.57 15.07 -18.17
N LEU A 74 1.85 14.98 -17.85
CA LEU A 74 2.37 14.02 -16.90
C LEU A 74 1.89 14.31 -15.47
N ALA A 75 1.49 13.28 -14.73
CA ALA A 75 1.20 13.35 -13.30
C ALA A 75 2.00 12.32 -12.51
N TRP A 76 2.56 12.75 -11.39
CA TRP A 76 3.32 11.88 -10.49
C TRP A 76 2.42 11.14 -9.52
N ALA A 77 2.74 9.87 -9.27
CA ALA A 77 2.15 9.13 -8.18
C ALA A 77 2.47 9.83 -6.83
N PRO A 78 1.64 9.64 -5.79
CA PRO A 78 1.88 10.23 -4.46
C PRO A 78 3.27 9.92 -3.89
N THR A 79 3.85 8.80 -4.30
CA THR A 79 5.17 8.33 -3.88
C THR A 79 6.32 8.92 -4.70
N GLY A 80 6.01 9.51 -5.86
CA GLY A 80 6.96 10.05 -6.84
C GLY A 80 7.79 9.02 -7.59
N ALA A 81 7.57 7.72 -7.35
CA ALA A 81 8.33 6.66 -7.99
C ALA A 81 7.86 6.37 -9.43
N ARG A 82 6.56 6.55 -9.68
CA ARG A 82 5.92 6.37 -10.99
C ARG A 82 5.27 7.66 -11.45
N ALA A 83 5.14 7.80 -12.76
CA ALA A 83 4.32 8.82 -13.39
C ALA A 83 3.28 8.18 -14.30
N ALA A 84 2.18 8.89 -14.53
CA ALA A 84 1.17 8.60 -15.54
C ALA A 84 1.19 9.71 -16.58
N TRP A 85 1.05 9.38 -17.86
CA TRP A 85 1.04 10.37 -18.94
C TRP A 85 0.22 9.88 -20.12
N ILE A 86 -0.07 10.81 -21.03
CA ILE A 86 -0.66 10.50 -22.34
C ILE A 86 0.48 10.28 -23.33
N ASP A 87 0.48 9.12 -23.99
CA ASP A 87 1.40 8.83 -25.10
C ASP A 87 1.00 9.66 -26.33
N PRO A 88 1.86 10.53 -26.85
CA PRO A 88 1.47 11.47 -27.91
C PRO A 88 1.25 10.81 -29.27
N ALA A 89 1.79 9.61 -29.50
CA ALA A 89 1.64 8.91 -30.78
C ALA A 89 0.31 8.14 -30.86
N SER A 90 -0.10 7.54 -29.74
CA SER A 90 -1.27 6.66 -29.66
C SER A 90 -2.46 7.22 -28.88
N HIS A 91 -2.25 8.30 -28.12
CA HIS A 91 -3.18 8.82 -27.11
C HIS A 91 -3.58 7.78 -26.04
N ALA A 92 -2.76 6.75 -25.85
CA ALA A 92 -2.88 5.80 -24.76
C ALA A 92 -2.56 6.47 -23.41
N ILE A 93 -3.16 5.99 -22.31
CA ILE A 93 -2.67 6.33 -20.97
C ILE A 93 -1.64 5.29 -20.56
N VAL A 94 -0.47 5.77 -20.16
CA VAL A 94 0.69 4.96 -19.82
C VAL A 94 1.17 5.33 -18.41
N THR A 95 1.60 4.34 -17.65
CA THR A 95 2.31 4.50 -16.38
C THR A 95 3.73 3.96 -16.49
N GLY A 96 4.64 4.41 -15.64
CA GLY A 96 6.00 3.90 -15.63
C GLY A 96 6.92 4.63 -14.66
N THR A 97 8.11 4.07 -14.47
CA THR A 97 9.18 4.68 -13.68
C THR A 97 10.14 5.45 -14.61
N PRO A 98 10.85 6.48 -14.10
CA PRO A 98 11.86 7.17 -14.88
C PRO A 98 12.95 6.21 -15.37
N GLY A 99 13.15 6.13 -16.69
CA GLY A 99 14.12 5.23 -17.32
C GLY A 99 13.81 3.73 -17.25
N GLY A 100 12.63 3.34 -16.73
CA GLY A 100 12.21 1.95 -16.60
C GLY A 100 11.17 1.50 -17.62
N ALA A 101 10.63 0.31 -17.40
CA ALA A 101 9.55 -0.23 -18.21
C ALA A 101 8.26 0.58 -18.02
N THR A 102 7.46 0.63 -19.08
CA THR A 102 6.17 1.31 -19.10
C THR A 102 5.03 0.32 -19.21
N THR A 103 3.89 0.69 -18.66
CA THR A 103 2.66 -0.11 -18.68
C THR A 103 1.56 0.72 -19.31
N MET A 104 0.98 0.22 -20.40
CA MET A 104 -0.21 0.81 -20.99
C MET A 104 -1.42 0.44 -20.13
N ILE A 105 -2.11 1.43 -19.58
CA ILE A 105 -3.28 1.23 -18.71
C ILE A 105 -4.60 1.61 -19.38
N ALA A 106 -4.54 2.31 -20.52
CA ALA A 106 -5.68 2.51 -21.41
C ALA A 106 -5.19 2.52 -22.86
N PRO A 107 -5.66 1.61 -23.73
CA PRO A 107 -5.22 1.55 -25.12
C PRO A 107 -5.65 2.80 -25.90
N ALA A 108 -5.10 2.95 -27.12
CA ALA A 108 -5.48 4.00 -28.05
C ALA A 108 -7.02 4.09 -28.15
N PRO A 109 -7.61 5.28 -27.97
CA PRO A 109 -9.05 5.41 -27.95
C PRO A 109 -9.63 5.34 -29.37
N ALA A 110 -10.97 5.29 -29.49
CA ALA A 110 -11.63 5.38 -30.78
C ALA A 110 -11.31 6.72 -31.49
N ASN A 111 -11.32 6.73 -32.83
CA ASN A 111 -11.04 7.93 -33.63
C ASN A 111 -11.88 9.14 -33.17
N GLY A 112 -11.21 10.28 -32.96
CA GLY A 112 -11.84 11.52 -32.51
C GLY A 112 -12.09 11.59 -31.00
N THR A 113 -11.45 10.73 -30.21
CA THR A 113 -11.46 10.81 -28.74
C THR A 113 -10.23 11.54 -28.24
N VAL A 114 -10.41 12.47 -27.31
CA VAL A 114 -9.34 13.21 -26.63
C VAL A 114 -9.28 12.76 -25.18
N ARG A 115 -8.07 12.55 -24.66
CA ARG A 115 -7.80 12.29 -23.25
C ARG A 115 -6.94 13.40 -22.68
N GLU A 116 -7.23 13.81 -21.45
CA GLU A 116 -6.59 14.95 -20.79
C GLU A 116 -6.47 14.69 -19.28
N HIS A 117 -5.42 15.24 -18.68
CA HIS A 117 -5.18 15.41 -17.25
C HIS A 117 -5.30 14.12 -16.45
N PRO A 118 -4.40 13.14 -16.67
CA PRO A 118 -4.29 12.01 -15.77
C PRO A 118 -3.94 12.51 -14.35
N ALA A 119 -4.55 11.92 -13.34
CA ALA A 119 -4.24 12.12 -11.93
C ALA A 119 -4.26 10.77 -11.20
N TRP A 120 -3.46 10.64 -10.15
CA TRP A 120 -3.43 9.43 -9.35
C TRP A 120 -4.45 9.51 -8.23
N ILE A 121 -5.15 8.41 -7.98
CA ILE A 121 -6.14 8.26 -6.89
C ILE A 121 -5.83 6.98 -6.10
N GLU A 122 -6.51 6.80 -4.96
CA GLU A 122 -6.44 5.56 -4.17
C GLU A 122 -4.99 5.20 -3.78
N GLY A 123 -4.27 6.18 -3.24
CA GLY A 123 -2.88 6.01 -2.79
C GLY A 123 -1.87 5.75 -3.91
N GLY A 124 -2.28 5.81 -5.18
CA GLY A 124 -1.45 5.45 -6.32
C GLY A 124 -1.82 4.10 -6.95
N ALA A 125 -2.90 3.45 -6.53
CA ALA A 125 -3.36 2.19 -7.13
C ALA A 125 -4.01 2.39 -8.51
N ARG A 126 -4.65 3.55 -8.73
CA ARG A 126 -5.36 3.86 -9.98
C ARG A 126 -5.01 5.24 -10.52
N VAL A 127 -5.22 5.39 -11.82
CA VAL A 127 -5.14 6.66 -12.54
C VAL A 127 -6.54 7.00 -13.02
N VAL A 128 -6.95 8.26 -12.82
CA VAL A 128 -8.18 8.86 -13.36
C VAL A 128 -7.80 9.90 -14.41
N TRP A 129 -8.58 10.05 -15.48
CA TRP A 129 -8.37 11.07 -16.52
C TRP A 129 -9.69 11.52 -17.10
N SER A 130 -9.69 12.64 -17.82
CA SER A 130 -10.82 13.10 -18.61
C SER A 130 -10.77 12.50 -20.01
N GLU A 131 -11.89 11.98 -20.49
CA GLU A 131 -12.03 11.42 -21.84
C GLU A 131 -13.24 12.00 -22.55
N LYS A 132 -13.03 12.58 -23.73
CA LYS A 132 -14.08 13.19 -24.55
C LYS A 132 -14.12 12.56 -25.93
N VAL A 133 -15.21 11.86 -26.23
CA VAL A 133 -15.50 11.34 -27.58
C VAL A 133 -16.13 12.45 -28.41
N SER A 134 -15.73 12.59 -29.68
CA SER A 134 -16.33 13.56 -30.61
C SER A 134 -17.86 13.49 -30.61
N GLY A 135 -18.50 14.64 -30.37
CA GLY A 135 -19.97 14.77 -30.29
C GLY A 135 -20.61 14.32 -28.97
N GLY A 136 -19.83 13.87 -27.98
CA GLY A 136 -20.28 13.51 -26.64
C GLY A 136 -19.77 14.46 -25.54
N ASP A 137 -20.26 14.22 -24.33
CA ASP A 137 -19.80 14.86 -23.10
C ASP A 137 -18.45 14.26 -22.66
N ALA A 138 -17.55 15.09 -22.13
CA ALA A 138 -16.36 14.58 -21.45
C ALA A 138 -16.73 13.88 -20.14
N VAL A 139 -16.12 12.73 -19.87
CA VAL A 139 -16.35 11.92 -18.67
C VAL A 139 -15.03 11.62 -17.97
N LEU A 140 -15.06 11.39 -16.66
CA LEU A 140 -13.92 10.84 -15.96
C LEU A 140 -13.88 9.33 -16.16
N LYS A 141 -12.72 8.84 -16.59
CA LYS A 141 -12.40 7.42 -16.72
C LYS A 141 -11.32 7.05 -15.72
N SER A 142 -11.25 5.78 -15.34
CA SER A 142 -10.17 5.28 -14.49
C SER A 142 -9.73 3.87 -14.86
N ALA A 143 -8.47 3.56 -14.60
CA ALA A 143 -7.89 2.22 -14.73
C ALA A 143 -6.85 1.98 -13.62
N TYR A 144 -6.58 0.72 -13.32
CA TYR A 144 -5.49 0.35 -12.42
C TYR A 144 -4.14 0.68 -13.05
N ALA A 145 -3.24 1.19 -12.21
CA ALA A 145 -1.96 1.72 -12.65
C ALA A 145 -0.98 0.65 -13.15
N ASP A 146 -1.24 -0.62 -12.88
CA ASP A 146 -0.46 -1.77 -13.37
C ASP A 146 -1.04 -2.40 -14.64
N GLY A 147 -2.08 -1.81 -15.23
CA GLY A 147 -2.65 -2.24 -16.51
C GLY A 147 -3.38 -3.58 -16.47
N LEU A 148 -3.60 -4.11 -15.27
CA LEU A 148 -4.37 -5.32 -15.02
C LEU A 148 -5.79 -4.96 -14.57
N ASP A 149 -6.74 -5.88 -14.75
CA ASP A 149 -8.02 -5.76 -14.06
C ASP A 149 -7.87 -6.15 -12.57
N LYS A 150 -8.92 -5.91 -11.77
CA LYS A 150 -8.98 -6.35 -10.37
C LYS A 150 -8.85 -7.87 -10.18
N ASP A 151 -8.91 -8.64 -11.27
CA ASP A 151 -8.95 -10.10 -11.31
C ASP A 151 -7.68 -10.72 -11.97
N GLY A 152 -6.66 -9.91 -12.30
CA GLY A 152 -5.40 -10.34 -12.94
C GLY A 152 -5.45 -10.67 -14.45
N ASN A 153 -6.55 -10.44 -15.16
CA ASN A 153 -6.63 -10.75 -16.60
C ASN A 153 -5.97 -9.67 -17.47
N GLY A 154 -5.10 -10.12 -18.38
CA GLY A 154 -4.11 -9.32 -19.13
C GLY A 154 -4.62 -8.38 -20.23
N ALA A 155 -5.69 -7.62 -19.99
CA ALA A 155 -6.04 -6.46 -20.80
C ALA A 155 -6.46 -5.29 -19.89
N PRO A 156 -5.98 -4.06 -20.13
CA PRO A 156 -6.38 -2.93 -19.30
C PRO A 156 -7.89 -2.68 -19.39
N ILE A 157 -8.58 -2.68 -18.25
CA ILE A 157 -10.00 -2.35 -18.17
C ILE A 157 -10.16 -0.90 -17.75
N VAL A 158 -10.82 -0.12 -18.61
CA VAL A 158 -11.18 1.26 -18.37
C VAL A 158 -12.61 1.32 -17.82
N HIS A 159 -12.77 1.93 -16.65
CA HIS A 159 -14.06 2.13 -15.99
C HIS A 159 -14.56 3.57 -16.16
N ASP A 160 -15.88 3.75 -16.27
CA ASP A 160 -16.52 5.05 -16.03
C ASP A 160 -16.33 5.40 -14.55
N PHE A 161 -15.54 6.44 -14.27
CA PHE A 161 -15.32 6.93 -12.91
C PHE A 161 -16.46 7.85 -12.48
N TRP A 162 -16.76 8.88 -13.30
CA TRP A 162 -17.89 9.79 -13.06
C TRP A 162 -18.27 10.56 -14.32
N LYS A 163 -19.55 10.92 -14.46
CA LYS A 163 -20.09 11.72 -15.56
C LYS A 163 -21.30 12.55 -15.15
N LEU A 164 -21.53 13.64 -15.87
CA LEU A 164 -22.73 14.46 -15.75
C LEU A 164 -23.31 14.72 -17.15
N ALA A 165 -24.57 14.34 -17.37
CA ALA A 165 -25.20 14.49 -18.67
C ALA A 165 -25.33 15.96 -19.07
N GLY A 166 -24.92 16.28 -20.30
CA GLY A 166 -24.93 17.63 -20.86
C GLY A 166 -23.84 18.55 -20.31
N ALA A 167 -22.79 18.00 -19.70
CA ALA A 167 -21.66 18.76 -19.19
C ALA A 167 -20.35 18.01 -19.44
N ASP A 168 -19.29 18.75 -19.77
CA ASP A 168 -17.95 18.21 -19.86
C ASP A 168 -17.33 18.11 -18.45
N VAL A 169 -16.88 16.91 -18.07
CA VAL A 169 -16.12 16.68 -16.82
C VAL A 169 -14.63 16.58 -17.12
N LEU A 170 -13.86 17.54 -16.62
CA LEU A 170 -12.49 17.84 -17.04
C LEU A 170 -11.54 17.95 -15.85
N HIS A 171 -10.24 17.81 -16.11
CA HIS A 171 -9.15 18.21 -15.20
C HIS A 171 -9.25 17.65 -13.76
N PRO A 172 -9.24 16.32 -13.57
CA PRO A 172 -9.21 15.76 -12.23
C PRO A 172 -7.86 16.02 -11.54
N ASP A 173 -7.90 16.21 -10.23
CA ASP A 173 -6.74 16.19 -9.32
C ASP A 173 -7.16 15.53 -7.99
N SER A 174 -6.21 14.99 -7.23
CA SER A 174 -6.54 14.25 -6.00
C SER A 174 -5.43 14.22 -4.95
N VAL A 175 -5.86 14.03 -3.69
CA VAL A 175 -5.01 13.71 -2.55
C VAL A 175 -5.73 12.66 -1.71
N GLY A 176 -5.12 11.48 -1.57
CA GLY A 176 -5.74 10.36 -0.87
C GLY A 176 -7.06 9.91 -1.52
N ALA A 177 -8.15 9.95 -0.75
CA ALA A 177 -9.50 9.64 -1.24
C ALA A 177 -10.26 10.89 -1.75
N PHE A 178 -9.68 12.08 -1.63
CA PHE A 178 -10.34 13.34 -1.98
C PHE A 178 -10.00 13.71 -3.43
N VAL A 179 -11.02 13.93 -4.25
CA VAL A 179 -10.89 14.24 -5.68
C VAL A 179 -11.52 15.60 -5.97
N VAL A 180 -10.87 16.42 -6.77
CA VAL A 180 -11.44 17.63 -7.37
C VAL A 180 -11.42 17.53 -8.88
N PHE A 181 -12.38 18.17 -9.53
CA PHE A 181 -12.45 18.20 -10.99
C PHE A 181 -13.31 19.37 -11.45
N GLN A 182 -13.19 19.69 -12.73
CA GLN A 182 -13.99 20.70 -13.40
C GLN A 182 -15.26 20.10 -14.00
N VAL A 183 -16.37 20.81 -13.89
CA VAL A 183 -17.60 20.57 -14.63
C VAL A 183 -17.89 21.81 -15.47
N ASN A 184 -17.97 21.63 -16.79
CA ASN A 184 -18.31 22.71 -17.72
C ASN A 184 -19.65 22.44 -18.38
N GLN A 185 -20.67 23.18 -17.94
CA GLN A 185 -22.02 23.10 -18.50
C GLN A 185 -22.33 24.37 -19.28
N ALA A 186 -22.53 24.24 -20.60
CA ALA A 186 -22.83 25.36 -21.49
C ALA A 186 -21.81 26.53 -21.40
N GLY A 187 -20.52 26.21 -21.32
CA GLY A 187 -19.43 27.19 -21.28
C GLY A 187 -19.24 27.88 -19.93
N LYS A 188 -19.86 27.36 -18.86
CA LYS A 188 -19.71 27.86 -17.48
C LYS A 188 -18.90 26.85 -16.68
N PRO A 189 -17.58 27.03 -16.56
CA PRO A 189 -16.76 26.11 -15.82
C PRO A 189 -16.97 26.29 -14.30
N GLN A 190 -17.08 25.16 -13.61
CA GLN A 190 -17.30 25.06 -12.18
C GLN A 190 -16.32 24.06 -11.59
N VAL A 191 -15.88 24.30 -10.37
CA VAL A 191 -15.01 23.39 -9.63
C VAL A 191 -15.87 22.56 -8.69
N TYR A 192 -15.71 21.24 -8.76
CA TYR A 192 -16.35 20.25 -7.91
C TYR A 192 -15.32 19.55 -7.04
N ALA A 193 -15.73 19.15 -5.84
CA ALA A 193 -14.95 18.36 -4.90
C ALA A 193 -15.74 17.12 -4.47
N TRP A 194 -15.03 16.06 -4.11
CA TRP A 194 -15.61 14.79 -3.69
C TRP A 194 -14.72 14.09 -2.66
N ASP A 195 -15.22 14.00 -1.42
CA ASP A 195 -14.61 13.18 -0.37
C ASP A 195 -15.11 11.73 -0.48
N ARG A 196 -14.29 10.85 -1.06
CA ARG A 196 -14.63 9.43 -1.19
C ARG A 196 -14.32 8.61 0.07
N SER A 197 -13.71 9.20 1.11
CA SER A 197 -13.50 8.49 2.38
C SER A 197 -14.81 8.24 3.13
N GLN A 198 -15.84 9.04 2.83
CA GLN A 198 -17.14 8.95 3.45
C GLN A 198 -18.11 8.11 2.59
N PRO A 199 -18.89 7.20 3.20
CA PRO A 199 -19.84 6.38 2.45
C PRO A 199 -20.97 7.25 1.86
N ASN A 200 -21.36 6.95 0.63
CA ASN A 200 -22.52 7.55 -0.06
C ASN A 200 -22.43 9.07 -0.33
N THR A 201 -21.22 9.63 -0.43
CA THR A 201 -21.04 11.02 -0.88
C THR A 201 -21.09 11.11 -2.41
N THR A 202 -21.61 12.23 -2.91
CA THR A 202 -21.54 12.61 -4.33
C THR A 202 -20.72 13.88 -4.48
N PRO A 203 -20.14 14.14 -5.67
CA PRO A 203 -19.45 15.40 -5.92
C PRO A 203 -20.33 16.63 -5.67
N TYR A 204 -19.74 17.70 -5.16
CA TYR A 204 -20.42 18.96 -4.87
C TYR A 204 -19.59 20.16 -5.37
N LYS A 205 -20.28 21.21 -5.82
CA LYS A 205 -19.65 22.43 -6.32
C LYS A 205 -19.02 23.24 -5.18
N VAL A 206 -17.78 23.70 -5.37
CA VAL A 206 -17.05 24.58 -4.44
C VAL A 206 -16.79 25.98 -4.99
N ALA A 207 -16.68 26.15 -6.31
CA ALA A 207 -16.45 27.47 -6.92
C ALA A 207 -16.87 27.51 -8.41
N ASP A 208 -16.91 28.72 -8.98
CA ASP A 208 -16.97 28.96 -10.43
C ASP A 208 -15.55 29.23 -10.96
N GLY A 209 -15.07 28.39 -11.87
CA GLY A 209 -13.70 28.38 -12.35
C GLY A 209 -13.29 27.05 -12.98
N TRP A 210 -12.06 26.96 -13.44
CA TRP A 210 -11.53 25.85 -14.23
C TRP A 210 -10.12 25.44 -13.80
N ALA A 211 -9.66 24.27 -14.26
CA ALA A 211 -8.36 23.66 -13.94
C ALA A 211 -8.05 23.64 -12.42
N PRO A 212 -8.83 22.90 -11.61
CA PRO A 212 -8.60 22.84 -10.18
C PRO A 212 -7.36 22.01 -9.83
N SER A 213 -6.68 22.39 -8.75
CA SER A 213 -5.68 21.57 -8.07
C SER A 213 -5.90 21.58 -6.55
N LEU A 214 -5.69 20.44 -5.92
CA LEU A 214 -5.93 20.22 -4.50
C LEU A 214 -4.65 20.44 -3.68
N SER A 215 -4.76 21.08 -2.52
CA SER A 215 -3.62 21.25 -1.62
C SER A 215 -3.19 19.90 -1.00
N PRO A 216 -1.92 19.74 -0.61
CA PRO A 216 -1.41 18.46 -0.07
C PRO A 216 -2.12 17.95 1.19
N ASP A 217 -2.80 18.84 1.93
CA ASP A 217 -3.61 18.52 3.11
C ASP A 217 -5.10 18.29 2.78
N GLY A 218 -5.49 18.41 1.51
CA GLY A 218 -6.88 18.30 1.04
C GLY A 218 -7.80 19.46 1.44
N ALA A 219 -7.29 20.50 2.11
CA ALA A 219 -8.13 21.53 2.73
C ALA A 219 -8.51 22.69 1.78
N ARG A 220 -7.78 22.88 0.68
CA ARG A 220 -7.96 24.00 -0.24
C ARG A 220 -7.85 23.54 -1.69
N VAL A 221 -8.59 24.21 -2.57
CA VAL A 221 -8.51 24.06 -4.02
C VAL A 221 -7.96 25.35 -4.62
N ALA A 222 -6.93 25.26 -5.44
CA ALA A 222 -6.50 26.34 -6.33
C ALA A 222 -7.18 26.16 -7.69
N PHE A 223 -7.57 27.24 -8.35
CA PHE A 223 -8.27 27.17 -9.64
C PHE A 223 -8.16 28.49 -10.40
N ILE A 224 -8.48 28.48 -11.69
CA ILE A 224 -8.51 29.69 -12.52
C ILE A 224 -9.93 30.27 -12.60
N SER A 225 -10.03 31.57 -12.36
CA SER A 225 -11.25 32.35 -12.62
C SER A 225 -10.88 33.71 -13.17
N GLY A 226 -11.53 34.13 -14.26
CA GLY A 226 -11.21 35.40 -14.95
C GLY A 226 -9.72 35.55 -15.33
N GLY A 227 -9.07 34.45 -15.73
CA GLY A 227 -7.64 34.40 -16.09
C GLY A 227 -6.66 34.56 -14.92
N ASN A 228 -7.14 34.43 -13.68
CA ASN A 228 -6.34 34.62 -12.47
C ASN A 228 -6.46 33.41 -11.53
N VAL A 229 -5.49 33.25 -10.63
CA VAL A 229 -5.44 32.16 -9.65
C VAL A 229 -6.23 32.54 -8.41
N PHE A 230 -7.16 31.67 -8.04
CA PHE A 230 -7.98 31.75 -6.85
C PHE A 230 -7.75 30.52 -5.97
N THR A 231 -8.05 30.65 -4.68
CA THR A 231 -8.17 29.51 -3.76
C THR A 231 -9.50 29.51 -3.04
N VAL A 232 -10.00 28.33 -2.70
CA VAL A 232 -11.23 28.14 -1.89
C VAL A 232 -11.05 26.95 -0.95
N GLY A 233 -11.74 26.96 0.20
CA GLY A 233 -11.76 25.79 1.09
C GLY A 233 -12.64 24.66 0.54
N THR A 234 -12.26 23.41 0.81
CA THR A 234 -12.96 22.18 0.39
C THR A 234 -14.17 21.82 1.26
N ALA A 235 -14.96 22.83 1.67
CA ALA A 235 -16.03 22.69 2.68
C ALA A 235 -16.92 21.45 2.49
N ASN A 236 -17.39 20.86 3.60
CA ASN A 236 -18.21 19.63 3.59
C ASN A 236 -19.45 19.71 2.69
N PRO A 237 -19.94 18.57 2.17
CA PRO A 237 -21.19 18.50 1.42
C PRO A 237 -22.35 19.22 2.14
N GLY A 238 -23.02 20.14 1.44
CA GLY A 238 -24.17 20.88 1.98
C GLY A 238 -23.83 22.16 2.77
N ALA A 239 -22.55 22.45 3.02
CA ALA A 239 -22.13 23.76 3.51
C ALA A 239 -22.13 24.80 2.38
N THR A 240 -22.44 26.06 2.69
CA THR A 240 -22.19 27.15 1.74
C THR A 240 -20.67 27.29 1.54
N PRO A 241 -20.15 27.17 0.31
CA PRO A 241 -18.72 27.32 0.06
C PRO A 241 -18.24 28.70 0.53
N ALA A 242 -17.04 28.73 1.13
CA ALA A 242 -16.41 29.99 1.47
C ALA A 242 -16.19 30.83 0.21
N ALA A 243 -16.22 32.15 0.34
CA ALA A 243 -15.91 33.03 -0.78
C ALA A 243 -14.47 32.77 -1.27
N PRO A 244 -14.25 32.55 -2.59
CA PRO A 244 -12.92 32.34 -3.11
C PRO A 244 -11.99 33.55 -2.87
N SER A 245 -10.74 33.25 -2.53
CA SER A 245 -9.68 34.23 -2.31
C SER A 245 -8.82 34.37 -3.57
N GLN A 246 -8.79 35.57 -4.16
CA GLN A 246 -7.98 35.88 -5.33
C GLN A 246 -6.50 36.05 -4.94
N LEU A 247 -5.62 35.19 -5.44
CA LEU A 247 -4.18 35.27 -5.18
C LEU A 247 -3.49 36.23 -6.15
N THR A 248 -3.91 36.25 -7.42
CA THR A 248 -3.24 37.02 -8.49
C THR A 248 -4.17 38.01 -9.19
N ALA A 249 -3.58 39.09 -9.71
CA ALA A 249 -4.25 40.11 -10.53
C ALA A 249 -3.40 40.42 -11.78
N SER A 250 -3.23 39.43 -12.62
CA SER A 250 -2.47 39.47 -13.87
C SER A 250 -3.26 40.15 -15.00
N ALA A 251 -2.55 40.90 -15.84
CA ALA A 251 -3.07 41.40 -17.11
C ALA A 251 -3.03 40.33 -18.23
N THR A 252 -2.18 39.31 -18.06
CA THR A 252 -2.05 38.16 -18.96
C THR A 252 -2.76 36.95 -18.36
N PRO A 253 -3.54 36.18 -19.13
CA PRO A 253 -4.19 34.98 -18.62
C PRO A 253 -3.21 33.98 -18.00
N LEU A 254 -3.58 33.46 -16.83
CA LEU A 254 -2.86 32.41 -16.12
C LEU A 254 -3.61 31.08 -16.25
N GLU A 255 -2.87 29.97 -16.31
CA GLU A 255 -3.40 28.64 -16.58
C GLU A 255 -2.76 27.56 -15.69
N TYR A 256 -3.45 26.43 -15.54
CA TYR A 256 -2.98 25.20 -14.87
C TYR A 256 -2.31 25.43 -13.50
N PRO A 257 -3.05 25.95 -12.49
CA PRO A 257 -2.52 26.15 -11.16
C PRO A 257 -2.33 24.81 -10.46
N VAL A 258 -1.15 24.60 -9.86
CA VAL A 258 -0.80 23.38 -9.14
C VAL A 258 -0.15 23.73 -7.81
N TRP A 259 -0.58 23.08 -6.73
CA TRP A 259 -0.01 23.30 -5.40
C TRP A 259 1.42 22.79 -5.28
N THR A 260 2.25 23.51 -4.53
CA THR A 260 3.53 22.96 -4.08
C THR A 260 3.30 21.85 -3.06
N PRO A 261 4.16 20.81 -2.99
CA PRO A 261 4.00 19.70 -2.05
C PRO A 261 4.03 20.09 -0.58
N ASP A 262 4.58 21.26 -0.24
CA ASP A 262 4.56 21.81 1.13
C ASP A 262 3.32 22.67 1.42
N GLY A 263 2.44 22.87 0.44
CA GLY A 263 1.20 23.64 0.55
C GLY A 263 1.39 25.16 0.70
N LYS A 264 2.61 25.68 0.52
CA LYS A 264 2.93 27.10 0.77
C LYS A 264 2.83 27.99 -0.45
N ALA A 265 2.80 27.44 -1.65
CA ALA A 265 2.70 28.19 -2.89
C ALA A 265 1.83 27.47 -3.94
N VAL A 266 1.46 28.22 -4.97
CA VAL A 266 0.78 27.72 -6.17
C VAL A 266 1.65 28.09 -7.36
N VAL A 267 2.02 27.09 -8.16
CA VAL A 267 2.68 27.23 -9.47
C VAL A 267 1.62 27.31 -10.55
N PHE A 268 1.86 28.08 -11.61
CA PHE A 268 0.94 28.23 -12.74
C PHE A 268 1.71 28.62 -14.00
N GLN A 269 1.06 28.47 -15.15
CA GLN A 269 1.55 28.95 -16.44
C GLN A 269 1.10 30.38 -16.72
N VAL A 270 1.99 31.18 -17.28
CA VAL A 270 1.74 32.53 -17.80
C VAL A 270 1.75 32.44 -19.32
N PHE A 271 0.57 32.47 -19.95
CA PHE A 271 0.44 32.23 -21.39
C PHE A 271 0.73 33.49 -22.22
N ASP A 272 1.71 33.42 -23.12
CA ASP A 272 1.94 34.45 -24.13
C ASP A 272 1.09 34.16 -25.38
N ASN A 273 0.03 34.97 -25.53
CA ASN A 273 -0.88 34.89 -26.66
C ASN A 273 -0.24 35.16 -28.03
N GLN A 274 0.90 35.87 -28.07
CA GLN A 274 1.60 36.25 -29.29
C GLN A 274 2.54 35.15 -29.77
N THR A 275 3.36 34.60 -28.88
CA THR A 275 4.31 33.54 -29.24
C THR A 275 3.70 32.14 -29.17
N LYS A 276 2.54 31.98 -28.53
CA LYS A 276 1.92 30.69 -28.19
C LYS A 276 2.84 29.85 -27.29
N ASP A 277 3.54 30.52 -26.38
CA ASP A 277 4.38 29.88 -25.36
C ASP A 277 3.85 30.18 -23.96
N ALA A 278 4.36 29.46 -22.95
CA ALA A 278 4.12 29.81 -21.56
C ALA A 278 5.39 29.79 -20.74
N ASP A 279 5.48 30.75 -19.82
CA ASP A 279 6.45 30.75 -18.74
C ASP A 279 5.83 30.16 -17.47
N THR A 280 6.63 29.45 -16.67
CA THR A 280 6.15 28.92 -15.39
C THR A 280 6.51 29.87 -14.26
N ALA A 281 5.51 30.29 -13.49
CA ALA A 281 5.67 31.20 -12.36
C ALA A 281 5.00 30.65 -11.11
N TRP A 282 5.26 31.28 -9.97
CA TRP A 282 4.63 30.91 -8.70
C TRP A 282 4.17 32.11 -7.90
N VAL A 283 3.23 31.87 -6.99
CA VAL A 283 2.76 32.82 -5.98
C VAL A 283 2.60 32.13 -4.63
N ALA A 284 2.91 32.84 -3.54
CA ALA A 284 2.65 32.32 -2.19
C ALA A 284 1.14 32.06 -1.99
N ALA A 285 0.81 30.97 -1.30
CA ALA A 285 -0.58 30.61 -1.01
C ALA A 285 -1.28 31.57 -0.03
N SER A 286 -0.49 32.42 0.64
CA SER A 286 -0.97 33.51 1.50
C SER A 286 -1.12 34.85 0.77
N ALA A 287 -0.81 34.90 -0.54
CA ALA A 287 -0.89 36.12 -1.32
C ALA A 287 -2.33 36.65 -1.45
N SER A 288 -2.45 37.94 -1.79
CA SER A 288 -3.73 38.55 -2.11
C SER A 288 -3.56 39.54 -3.25
N LYS A 289 -4.17 39.22 -4.40
CA LYS A 289 -4.19 40.05 -5.62
C LYS A 289 -2.82 40.59 -6.06
N VAL A 290 -1.78 39.75 -6.02
CA VAL A 290 -0.43 40.14 -6.44
C VAL A 290 -0.36 40.24 -7.97
N THR A 291 0.32 41.26 -8.48
CA THR A 291 0.44 41.55 -9.93
C THR A 291 1.80 41.15 -10.53
N SER A 292 2.77 40.79 -9.70
CA SER A 292 4.14 40.41 -10.09
C SER A 292 4.48 39.02 -9.57
N PHE A 293 5.03 38.17 -10.44
CA PHE A 293 5.32 36.77 -10.11
C PHE A 293 6.80 36.47 -10.27
N THR A 294 7.28 35.50 -9.51
CA THR A 294 8.65 35.00 -9.64
C THR A 294 8.65 33.86 -10.65
N GLN A 295 9.44 33.96 -11.72
CA GLN A 295 9.59 32.86 -12.67
C GLN A 295 10.31 31.68 -12.02
N VAL A 296 9.73 30.49 -12.16
CA VAL A 296 10.30 29.23 -11.65
C VAL A 296 11.42 28.76 -12.59
N VAL A 297 11.25 28.98 -13.90
CA VAL A 297 12.19 28.54 -14.93
C VAL A 297 12.37 29.67 -15.95
N PRO A 298 13.39 30.53 -15.79
CA PRO A 298 13.58 31.66 -16.69
C PRO A 298 13.92 31.22 -18.11
N GLY A 299 13.20 31.74 -19.10
CA GLY A 299 13.49 31.54 -20.53
C GLY A 299 13.11 30.16 -21.10
N THR A 300 12.31 29.37 -20.39
CA THR A 300 11.73 28.13 -20.93
C THR A 300 10.28 28.35 -21.34
N HIS A 301 10.06 28.28 -22.64
CA HIS A 301 8.78 28.44 -23.31
C HIS A 301 8.16 27.06 -23.58
N VAL A 302 7.62 26.43 -22.55
CA VAL A 302 7.02 25.08 -22.65
C VAL A 302 5.56 25.14 -22.21
N LEU A 303 4.65 24.96 -23.15
CA LEU A 303 3.22 24.80 -22.87
C LEU A 303 2.96 23.42 -22.27
N GLY A 304 2.32 23.37 -21.10
CA GLY A 304 1.97 22.11 -20.45
C GLY A 304 1.64 22.21 -18.96
N VAL A 305 1.02 21.17 -18.40
CA VAL A 305 0.64 21.13 -16.99
C VAL A 305 1.88 20.97 -16.10
N PRO A 306 2.16 21.88 -15.16
CA PRO A 306 3.23 21.69 -14.18
C PRO A 306 2.92 20.51 -13.25
N ALA A 307 3.88 19.64 -12.97
CA ALA A 307 3.69 18.50 -12.08
C ALA A 307 4.88 18.30 -11.14
N PHE A 308 4.61 18.20 -9.84
CA PHE A 308 5.64 17.94 -8.84
C PHE A 308 5.86 16.44 -8.64
N GLN A 309 7.11 16.00 -8.71
CA GLN A 309 7.54 14.67 -8.25
C GLN A 309 7.79 14.74 -6.74
N PRO A 310 7.01 14.03 -5.92
CA PRO A 310 7.35 13.85 -4.51
C PRO A 310 8.71 13.15 -4.34
N LEU A 311 9.59 13.66 -3.48
CA LEU A 311 10.84 12.96 -3.12
C LEU A 311 10.65 12.15 -1.84
N VAL A 312 9.71 11.20 -1.86
CA VAL A 312 9.45 10.31 -0.72
C VAL A 312 10.67 9.43 -0.48
N ARG A 313 11.05 9.32 0.80
CA ARG A 313 12.12 8.42 1.27
C ARG A 313 11.48 7.14 1.78
N SER A 314 12.05 6.01 1.39
CA SER A 314 11.65 4.70 1.94
C SER A 314 12.42 4.45 3.25
N HIS A 315 11.87 3.63 4.15
CA HIS A 315 12.55 3.27 5.40
C HIS A 315 12.87 1.77 5.43
N VAL A 316 14.10 1.42 5.81
CA VAL A 316 14.47 0.04 6.17
C VAL A 316 14.73 -0.02 7.66
N VAL A 317 13.92 -0.80 8.37
CA VAL A 317 13.97 -0.94 9.82
C VAL A 317 14.40 -2.35 10.18
N ARG A 318 15.50 -2.49 10.94
CA ARG A 318 15.87 -3.79 11.53
C ARG A 318 15.34 -3.90 12.95
N LEU A 319 14.59 -4.96 13.21
CA LEU A 319 14.01 -5.31 14.51
C LEU A 319 14.69 -6.60 14.99
N ALA A 320 15.65 -6.44 15.90
CA ALA A 320 16.55 -7.52 16.31
C ALA A 320 16.98 -7.38 17.77
N GLY A 321 16.72 -8.40 18.56
CA GLY A 321 17.18 -8.51 19.94
C GLY A 321 18.39 -9.42 20.11
N THR A 322 18.84 -9.58 21.35
CA THR A 322 19.93 -10.52 21.70
C THR A 322 19.54 -11.99 21.53
N ASP A 323 18.24 -12.28 21.60
CA ASP A 323 17.66 -13.59 21.35
C ASP A 323 16.26 -13.43 20.73
N ARG A 324 15.57 -14.55 20.50
CA ARG A 324 14.23 -14.55 19.88
C ARG A 324 13.13 -13.93 20.75
N LEU A 325 13.28 -13.92 22.08
CA LEU A 325 12.32 -13.27 22.97
C LEU A 325 12.49 -11.76 22.85
N ASP A 326 13.73 -11.29 22.90
CA ASP A 326 14.05 -9.88 22.74
C ASP A 326 13.70 -9.38 21.33
N THR A 327 13.95 -10.15 20.26
CA THR A 327 13.48 -9.79 18.90
C THR A 327 11.96 -9.61 18.87
N ALA A 328 11.18 -10.52 19.46
CA ALA A 328 9.72 -10.36 19.51
C ALA A 328 9.30 -9.11 20.32
N ILE A 329 10.04 -8.75 21.37
CA ILE A 329 9.86 -7.51 22.13
C ILE A 329 10.19 -6.29 21.27
N LYS A 330 11.29 -6.31 20.49
CA LYS A 330 11.64 -5.22 19.56
C LYS A 330 10.61 -5.04 18.47
N THR A 331 10.08 -6.14 17.92
CA THR A 331 8.93 -6.10 17.01
C THR A 331 7.74 -5.41 17.68
N SER A 332 7.37 -5.84 18.88
CA SER A 332 6.27 -5.23 19.63
C SER A 332 6.47 -3.71 19.87
N GLN A 333 7.68 -3.29 20.23
CA GLN A 333 8.02 -1.88 20.50
C GLN A 333 8.01 -0.98 19.26
N SER A 334 8.15 -1.56 18.06
CA SER A 334 8.17 -0.81 16.81
C SER A 334 6.79 -0.34 16.34
N GLN A 335 5.72 -0.94 16.87
CA GLN A 335 4.34 -0.69 16.44
C GLN A 335 3.41 -0.34 17.59
N TRP A 336 3.50 -1.11 18.68
CA TRP A 336 2.58 -1.01 19.80
C TRP A 336 3.09 0.00 20.81
N GLY A 337 2.34 1.08 20.98
CA GLY A 337 2.65 2.14 21.93
C GLY A 337 2.55 1.69 23.38
N THR A 338 3.13 2.47 24.29
CA THR A 338 2.88 2.25 25.72
C THR A 338 1.42 2.53 26.03
N ALA A 339 0.75 1.64 26.78
CA ALA A 339 -0.67 1.77 27.08
C ALA A 339 -0.99 3.15 27.71
N GLY A 340 -1.85 3.92 27.04
CA GLY A 340 -2.25 5.25 27.47
C GLY A 340 -1.30 6.39 27.07
N SER A 341 -0.23 6.15 26.30
CA SER A 341 0.71 7.20 25.86
C SER A 341 0.12 8.13 24.79
N GLY A 342 -0.90 7.68 24.05
CA GLY A 342 -1.43 8.39 22.88
C GLY A 342 -0.48 8.38 21.67
N LYS A 343 0.58 7.57 21.71
CA LYS A 343 1.56 7.38 20.63
C LYS A 343 1.57 5.91 20.22
N GLY A 344 1.66 5.63 18.92
CA GLY A 344 1.64 4.26 18.39
C GLY A 344 0.27 3.59 18.44
N ALA A 345 0.21 2.37 17.91
CA ALA A 345 -1.01 1.56 17.94
C ALA A 345 -1.29 1.07 19.36
N ALA A 346 -2.54 1.18 19.81
CA ALA A 346 -2.95 0.64 21.09
C ALA A 346 -3.22 -0.87 20.98
N ALA A 347 -2.44 -1.69 21.69
CA ALA A 347 -2.66 -3.14 21.72
C ALA A 347 -3.94 -3.47 22.50
N LYS A 348 -4.80 -4.31 21.92
CA LYS A 348 -6.06 -4.76 22.54
C LYS A 348 -5.90 -6.10 23.25
N ALA A 349 -4.92 -6.90 22.87
CA ALA A 349 -4.58 -8.18 23.45
C ALA A 349 -3.10 -8.52 23.21
N VAL A 350 -2.61 -9.62 23.78
CA VAL A 350 -1.32 -10.22 23.42
C VAL A 350 -1.53 -11.68 23.07
N VAL A 351 -0.83 -12.16 22.03
CA VAL A 351 -0.73 -13.59 21.73
C VAL A 351 0.64 -14.09 22.21
N LEU A 352 0.65 -15.14 23.02
CA LEU A 352 1.84 -15.68 23.66
C LEU A 352 2.06 -17.12 23.21
N SER A 353 3.27 -17.41 22.71
CA SER A 353 3.71 -18.75 22.31
C SER A 353 4.96 -19.19 23.06
N ARG A 354 5.20 -20.50 23.08
CA ARG A 354 6.46 -21.07 23.56
C ARG A 354 7.62 -20.69 22.64
N SER A 355 8.81 -20.51 23.21
CA SER A 355 9.98 -20.00 22.48
C SER A 355 10.83 -21.09 21.80
N ASP A 356 10.62 -22.37 22.08
CA ASP A 356 11.50 -23.48 21.66
C ASP A 356 10.92 -24.34 20.51
N GLN A 357 9.60 -24.34 20.29
CA GLN A 357 8.95 -25.05 19.18
C GLN A 357 7.72 -24.30 18.62
N PRO A 358 7.54 -24.23 17.28
CA PRO A 358 6.47 -23.43 16.67
C PRO A 358 5.13 -24.14 16.50
N ALA A 359 5.05 -25.45 16.78
CA ALA A 359 3.97 -26.33 16.33
C ALA A 359 2.56 -25.80 16.63
N ASP A 360 2.36 -25.25 17.84
CA ASP A 360 1.06 -24.79 18.32
C ASP A 360 0.77 -23.32 17.94
N ALA A 361 1.68 -22.67 17.23
CA ALA A 361 1.65 -21.24 16.95
C ALA A 361 1.64 -20.88 15.46
N LEU A 362 1.59 -21.87 14.56
CA LEU A 362 1.65 -21.63 13.11
C LEU A 362 0.45 -20.84 12.55
N GLY A 363 -0.67 -20.74 13.28
CA GLY A 363 -1.76 -19.79 12.99
C GLY A 363 -1.76 -18.53 13.88
N GLY A 364 -0.77 -18.40 14.76
CA GLY A 364 -0.72 -17.38 15.80
C GLY A 364 -0.56 -15.96 15.26
N SER A 365 0.19 -15.78 14.16
CA SER A 365 0.35 -14.46 13.52
C SER A 365 -0.99 -13.90 13.04
N ALA A 366 -1.82 -14.75 12.43
CA ALA A 366 -3.16 -14.37 11.99
C ALA A 366 -4.06 -13.97 13.18
N LEU A 367 -3.99 -14.73 14.27
CA LEU A 367 -4.73 -14.40 15.50
C LEU A 367 -4.25 -13.08 16.13
N ALA A 368 -2.93 -12.84 16.18
CA ALA A 368 -2.34 -11.63 16.75
C ALA A 368 -2.80 -10.37 16.01
N ALA A 369 -2.73 -10.39 14.68
CA ALA A 369 -3.27 -9.32 13.84
C ALA A 369 -4.80 -9.15 14.03
N LYS A 370 -5.57 -10.26 14.06
CA LYS A 370 -7.03 -10.24 14.28
C LYS A 370 -7.42 -9.56 15.60
N VAL A 371 -6.71 -9.87 16.68
CA VAL A 371 -7.00 -9.31 17.99
C VAL A 371 -6.37 -7.93 18.19
N GLY A 372 -5.57 -7.45 17.24
CA GLY A 372 -4.90 -6.15 17.30
C GLY A 372 -3.86 -6.09 18.42
N GLY A 373 -2.87 -6.98 18.40
CA GLY A 373 -1.75 -6.93 19.35
C GLY A 373 -0.56 -7.79 18.95
N PRO A 374 0.55 -7.70 19.71
CA PRO A 374 1.79 -8.38 19.35
C PRO A 374 1.74 -9.89 19.64
N LEU A 375 2.58 -10.63 18.91
CA LEU A 375 2.92 -12.01 19.21
C LEU A 375 4.27 -12.06 19.94
N LEU A 376 4.23 -12.47 21.21
CA LEU A 376 5.41 -12.61 22.07
C LEU A 376 5.77 -14.08 22.32
N LEU A 377 7.01 -14.31 22.74
CA LEU A 377 7.56 -15.63 23.02
C LEU A 377 8.03 -15.74 24.45
N THR A 378 7.78 -16.88 25.11
CA THR A 378 8.34 -17.19 26.44
C THR A 378 8.74 -18.66 26.52
N PRO A 379 9.66 -19.08 27.41
CA PRO A 379 9.99 -20.48 27.59
C PRO A 379 8.80 -21.28 28.15
N THR A 380 8.74 -22.58 27.83
CA THR A 380 7.72 -23.52 28.30
C THR A 380 7.49 -23.48 29.80
N ALA A 381 8.56 -23.33 30.58
CA ALA A 381 8.53 -23.45 32.03
C ALA A 381 7.93 -22.23 32.75
N GLY A 382 7.96 -21.04 32.14
CA GLY A 382 7.54 -19.83 32.85
C GLY A 382 7.57 -18.54 32.03
N LEU A 383 6.89 -17.51 32.55
CA LEU A 383 6.89 -16.17 31.99
C LEU A 383 8.16 -15.44 32.42
N THR A 384 9.01 -15.04 31.46
CA THR A 384 10.23 -14.31 31.80
C THR A 384 9.93 -12.85 32.21
N PRO A 385 10.76 -12.22 33.06
CA PRO A 385 10.55 -10.83 33.46
C PRO A 385 10.47 -9.85 32.29
N GLN A 386 11.28 -10.05 31.23
CA GLN A 386 11.28 -9.18 30.04
C GLN A 386 9.96 -9.28 29.25
N VAL A 387 9.42 -10.49 29.09
CA VAL A 387 8.15 -10.70 28.38
C VAL A 387 6.99 -10.18 29.23
N GLN A 388 7.02 -10.39 30.54
CA GLN A 388 6.04 -9.82 31.46
C GLN A 388 6.01 -8.30 31.37
N ALA A 389 7.19 -7.66 31.39
CA ALA A 389 7.31 -6.21 31.28
C ALA A 389 6.75 -5.70 29.95
N GLU A 390 6.99 -6.40 28.84
CA GLU A 390 6.45 -6.02 27.54
C GLU A 390 4.92 -6.15 27.48
N ILE A 391 4.34 -7.22 28.05
CA ILE A 391 2.88 -7.38 28.19
C ILE A 391 2.30 -6.21 28.99
N GLN A 392 2.92 -5.85 30.11
CA GLN A 392 2.52 -4.70 30.93
C GLN A 392 2.70 -3.36 30.22
N ARG A 393 3.70 -3.23 29.35
CA ARG A 393 3.92 -2.01 28.56
C ARG A 393 2.78 -1.80 27.55
N VAL A 394 2.45 -2.83 26.76
CA VAL A 394 1.47 -2.70 25.67
C VAL A 394 0.02 -2.75 26.14
N LEU A 395 -0.29 -3.51 27.20
CA LEU A 395 -1.65 -3.60 27.75
C LEU A 395 -1.88 -2.68 28.96
N GLY A 396 -0.83 -2.20 29.63
CA GLY A 396 -0.94 -1.55 30.94
C GLY A 396 -1.25 -2.58 32.05
N ALA A 397 -1.57 -2.11 33.27
CA ALA A 397 -1.96 -3.00 34.36
C ALA A 397 -3.20 -3.83 34.01
N GLY A 398 -3.21 -5.12 34.41
CA GLY A 398 -4.34 -6.01 34.20
C GLY A 398 -5.58 -5.57 34.98
N ASP A 399 -6.74 -5.68 34.35
CA ASP A 399 -8.05 -5.23 34.86
C ASP A 399 -9.13 -6.32 34.82
N GLY A 400 -8.74 -7.58 34.57
CA GLY A 400 -9.64 -8.73 34.40
C GLY A 400 -10.29 -8.81 33.01
N VAL A 401 -10.08 -7.83 32.13
CA VAL A 401 -10.66 -7.77 30.78
C VAL A 401 -9.57 -7.88 29.70
N LYS A 402 -8.43 -7.20 29.90
CA LYS A 402 -7.26 -7.27 29.01
C LYS A 402 -6.79 -8.70 28.83
N THR A 403 -6.82 -9.17 27.58
CA THR A 403 -6.71 -10.59 27.29
C THR A 403 -5.31 -10.96 26.82
N VAL A 404 -4.77 -12.05 27.36
CA VAL A 404 -3.57 -12.72 26.87
C VAL A 404 -3.95 -14.12 26.38
N TYR A 405 -3.75 -14.35 25.08
CA TYR A 405 -4.00 -15.62 24.41
C TYR A 405 -2.76 -16.50 24.55
N VAL A 406 -2.91 -17.67 25.16
CA VAL A 406 -1.80 -18.61 25.40
C VAL A 406 -1.94 -19.76 24.41
N LEU A 407 -1.02 -19.84 23.44
CA LEU A 407 -1.06 -20.85 22.39
C LEU A 407 -0.45 -22.17 22.85
N GLY A 408 -1.19 -23.26 22.65
CA GLY A 408 -0.77 -24.61 22.98
C GLY A 408 -1.19 -25.09 24.38
N GLY A 409 -1.16 -26.40 24.54
CA GLY A 409 -1.54 -27.07 25.79
C GLY A 409 -0.55 -26.84 26.93
N GLU A 410 -0.77 -27.47 28.08
CA GLU A 410 0.08 -27.31 29.25
C GLU A 410 1.51 -27.84 29.06
N LYS A 411 1.71 -28.78 28.12
CA LYS A 411 3.05 -29.23 27.72
C LYS A 411 3.81 -28.20 26.88
N ALA A 412 3.09 -27.28 26.24
CA ALA A 412 3.64 -26.22 25.42
C ALA A 412 3.97 -24.99 26.25
N LEU A 413 3.04 -24.54 27.07
CA LEU A 413 3.23 -23.49 28.05
C LEU A 413 2.62 -23.96 29.37
N SER A 414 3.48 -24.16 30.37
CA SER A 414 3.13 -24.76 31.65
C SER A 414 2.00 -23.98 32.35
N PRO A 415 1.30 -24.60 33.31
CA PRO A 415 0.32 -23.89 34.13
C PRO A 415 0.92 -22.66 34.83
N ALA A 416 2.22 -22.65 35.15
CA ALA A 416 2.90 -21.53 35.80
C ALA A 416 2.87 -20.24 34.95
N VAL A 417 2.91 -20.35 33.61
CA VAL A 417 2.78 -19.20 32.70
C VAL A 417 1.41 -18.55 32.85
N ALA A 418 0.35 -19.37 32.77
CA ALA A 418 -1.03 -18.89 32.91
C ALA A 418 -1.30 -18.33 34.30
N GLN A 419 -0.77 -18.97 35.35
CA GLN A 419 -0.89 -18.49 36.72
C GLN A 419 -0.18 -17.15 36.94
N ALA A 420 1.01 -16.96 36.38
CA ALA A 420 1.73 -15.68 36.45
C ALA A 420 0.94 -14.54 35.79
N LEU A 421 0.34 -14.79 34.61
CA LEU A 421 -0.50 -13.80 33.93
C LEU A 421 -1.80 -13.50 34.70
N ALA A 422 -2.45 -14.51 35.26
CA ALA A 422 -3.65 -14.35 36.07
C ALA A 422 -3.38 -13.59 37.37
N ALA A 423 -2.22 -13.82 38.01
CA ALA A 423 -1.79 -13.08 39.20
C ALA A 423 -1.56 -11.58 38.91
N LEU A 424 -1.31 -11.20 37.65
CA LEU A 424 -1.24 -9.83 37.18
C LEU A 424 -2.61 -9.27 36.76
N ASN A 425 -3.70 -9.99 37.04
CA ASN A 425 -5.08 -9.64 36.72
C ASN A 425 -5.36 -9.52 35.20
N TYR A 426 -4.66 -10.29 34.36
CA TYR A 426 -5.02 -10.45 32.95
C TYR A 426 -6.05 -11.55 32.75
N LYS A 427 -6.92 -11.40 31.76
CA LYS A 427 -7.79 -12.47 31.28
C LYS A 427 -6.98 -13.45 30.43
N VAL A 428 -6.65 -14.60 30.99
CA VAL A 428 -5.88 -15.63 30.28
C VAL A 428 -6.82 -16.52 29.47
N ARG A 429 -6.61 -16.60 28.16
CA ARG A 429 -7.36 -17.47 27.26
C ARG A 429 -6.42 -18.45 26.58
N ARG A 430 -6.40 -19.70 27.07
CA ARG A 430 -5.63 -20.76 26.44
C ARG A 430 -6.33 -21.24 25.16
N VAL A 431 -5.58 -21.32 24.06
CA VAL A 431 -6.04 -21.80 22.75
C VAL A 431 -5.19 -23.02 22.40
N ALA A 432 -5.78 -24.21 22.54
CA ALA A 432 -5.03 -25.47 22.48
C ALA A 432 -5.93 -26.63 22.05
N GLY A 433 -5.41 -27.50 21.20
CA GLY A 433 -5.94 -28.84 20.96
C GLY A 433 -4.96 -29.92 21.46
N ASP A 434 -5.30 -31.17 21.18
CA ASP A 434 -4.48 -32.34 21.55
C ASP A 434 -3.15 -32.40 20.77
N ASP A 435 -3.12 -31.76 19.61
CA ASP A 435 -1.97 -31.68 18.71
C ASP A 435 -1.95 -30.33 17.96
N ARG A 436 -0.94 -30.15 17.09
CA ARG A 436 -0.77 -28.94 16.28
C ARG A 436 -1.95 -28.66 15.34
N TYR A 437 -2.57 -29.72 14.81
CA TYR A 437 -3.66 -29.61 13.82
C TYR A 437 -4.96 -29.14 14.49
N SER A 438 -5.30 -29.78 15.61
CA SER A 438 -6.42 -29.36 16.45
C SER A 438 -6.18 -28.00 17.11
N THR A 439 -4.94 -27.65 17.48
CA THR A 439 -4.61 -26.29 17.94
C THR A 439 -4.83 -25.25 16.84
N ALA A 440 -4.46 -25.53 15.58
CA ALA A 440 -4.76 -24.65 14.46
C ALA A 440 -6.27 -24.44 14.26
N VAL A 441 -7.09 -25.48 14.44
CA VAL A 441 -8.56 -25.36 14.46
C VAL A 441 -9.04 -24.46 15.60
N GLN A 442 -8.48 -24.60 16.81
CA GLN A 442 -8.84 -23.73 17.93
C GLN A 442 -8.44 -22.26 17.69
N ILE A 443 -7.33 -22.02 16.99
CA ILE A 443 -6.93 -20.69 16.54
C ILE A 443 -7.93 -20.16 15.49
N ALA A 444 -8.35 -20.97 14.54
CA ALA A 444 -9.34 -20.57 13.54
C ALA A 444 -10.67 -20.15 14.20
N GLN A 445 -11.17 -20.95 15.15
CA GLN A 445 -12.37 -20.63 15.94
C GLN A 445 -12.17 -19.36 16.79
N ALA A 446 -10.94 -19.14 17.27
CA ALA A 446 -10.60 -17.93 18.00
C ALA A 446 -10.70 -16.65 17.16
N ILE A 447 -10.38 -16.75 15.86
CA ILE A 447 -10.44 -15.66 14.88
C ILE A 447 -11.90 -15.39 14.47
N THR A 448 -12.68 -16.43 14.16
CA THR A 448 -14.08 -16.28 13.73
C THR A 448 -15.00 -15.86 14.88
N GLY A 449 -14.63 -16.17 16.13
CA GLY A 449 -15.40 -15.87 17.34
C GLY A 449 -16.55 -16.83 17.61
N ASP A 450 -16.83 -17.75 16.69
CA ASP A 450 -17.85 -18.80 16.80
C ASP A 450 -17.37 -20.02 15.99
N ALA A 451 -17.46 -21.21 16.59
CA ALA A 451 -17.08 -22.47 15.97
C ALA A 451 -17.93 -22.84 14.74
N ASN A 452 -19.13 -22.27 14.61
CA ASN A 452 -20.04 -22.50 13.48
C ASN A 452 -19.98 -21.40 12.41
N LYS A 453 -19.22 -20.32 12.66
CA LYS A 453 -19.05 -19.25 11.69
C LYS A 453 -17.93 -19.61 10.72
N ALA A 454 -18.27 -19.68 9.44
CA ALA A 454 -17.29 -19.91 8.39
C ALA A 454 -16.28 -18.75 8.32
N PRO A 455 -14.98 -19.05 8.15
CA PRO A 455 -14.03 -18.04 7.72
C PRO A 455 -14.29 -17.68 6.26
N ASP A 456 -13.86 -16.48 5.87
CA ASP A 456 -13.92 -16.00 4.49
C ASP A 456 -12.74 -16.57 3.68
N TYR A 457 -11.57 -16.74 4.31
CA TYR A 457 -10.36 -17.30 3.71
C TYR A 457 -9.77 -18.43 4.55
N ILE A 458 -9.32 -19.48 3.88
CA ILE A 458 -8.62 -20.62 4.49
C ILE A 458 -7.29 -20.81 3.76
N LEU A 459 -6.20 -20.59 4.49
CA LEU A 459 -4.85 -20.86 4.02
C LEU A 459 -4.37 -22.17 4.66
N LEU A 460 -4.21 -23.21 3.85
CA LEU A 460 -3.73 -24.52 4.25
C LEU A 460 -2.22 -24.60 4.09
N ALA A 461 -1.50 -24.89 5.17
CA ALA A 461 -0.07 -25.15 5.14
C ALA A 461 0.25 -26.53 5.72
N THR A 462 1.43 -27.08 5.43
CA THR A 462 1.87 -28.30 6.11
C THR A 462 2.19 -28.02 7.58
N GLY A 463 1.72 -28.88 8.48
CA GLY A 463 2.11 -28.88 9.88
C GLY A 463 3.38 -29.71 10.15
N LEU A 464 3.97 -30.38 9.15
CA LEU A 464 5.22 -31.13 9.33
C LEU A 464 6.45 -30.22 9.42
N ASN A 465 6.34 -29.00 8.89
CA ASN A 465 7.35 -27.95 8.94
C ASN A 465 6.64 -26.60 9.17
N TYR A 466 7.38 -25.49 9.20
CA TYR A 466 6.84 -24.15 9.54
C TYR A 466 6.87 -23.08 8.43
N PRO A 467 7.81 -23.04 7.45
CA PRO A 467 8.01 -21.85 6.60
C PRO A 467 6.77 -21.37 5.86
N ASP A 468 6.02 -22.30 5.26
CA ASP A 468 4.82 -21.99 4.47
C ASP A 468 3.71 -21.39 5.35
N ALA A 469 3.60 -21.85 6.60
CA ALA A 469 2.63 -21.32 7.55
C ALA A 469 3.00 -19.93 8.08
N LEU A 470 4.28 -19.56 8.08
CA LEU A 470 4.73 -18.23 8.53
C LEU A 470 4.32 -17.13 7.54
N SER A 471 4.54 -17.34 6.24
CA SER A 471 4.07 -16.40 5.21
C SER A 471 2.55 -16.41 5.09
N ALA A 472 1.89 -17.58 5.21
CA ALA A 472 0.43 -17.68 5.28
C ALA A 472 -0.14 -16.92 6.49
N GLY A 473 0.54 -16.96 7.64
CA GLY A 473 0.14 -16.25 8.85
C GLY A 473 0.11 -14.73 8.68
N ALA A 474 1.08 -14.16 7.96
CA ALA A 474 1.09 -12.74 7.61
C ALA A 474 -0.07 -12.38 6.66
N ALA A 475 -0.27 -13.17 5.59
CA ALA A 475 -1.38 -12.99 4.64
C ALA A 475 -2.76 -13.05 5.32
N ALA A 476 -3.00 -14.09 6.13
CA ALA A 476 -4.23 -14.21 6.91
C ALA A 476 -4.37 -13.08 7.94
N GLY A 477 -3.27 -12.63 8.56
CA GLY A 477 -3.28 -11.49 9.47
C GLY A 477 -3.72 -10.19 8.80
N ALA A 478 -3.19 -9.91 7.60
CA ALA A 478 -3.55 -8.76 6.79
C ALA A 478 -5.04 -8.72 6.45
N ILE A 479 -5.59 -9.86 5.99
CA ILE A 479 -7.04 -9.99 5.73
C ILE A 479 -7.87 -9.69 6.98
N ASN A 480 -7.43 -10.21 8.12
CA ASN A 480 -8.13 -10.04 9.40
C ASN A 480 -8.12 -8.60 9.91
N ALA A 481 -7.02 -7.86 9.70
CA ALA A 481 -6.83 -6.52 10.23
C ALA A 481 -7.46 -5.42 9.36
N HIS A 482 -7.49 -5.61 8.02
CA HIS A 482 -7.79 -4.51 7.07
C HIS A 482 -9.06 -4.70 6.24
N ASP A 483 -9.53 -5.92 6.02
CA ASP A 483 -10.65 -6.17 5.10
C ASP A 483 -12.00 -6.35 5.81
N GLY A 484 -12.00 -6.38 7.14
CA GLY A 484 -13.20 -6.75 7.92
C GLY A 484 -13.61 -8.22 7.75
N LYS A 485 -12.76 -9.05 7.15
CA LYS A 485 -12.98 -10.48 6.89
C LYS A 485 -12.28 -11.36 7.94
N ASN A 486 -12.50 -12.66 7.86
CA ASN A 486 -11.91 -13.68 8.73
C ASN A 486 -11.06 -14.63 7.88
N ALA A 487 -9.75 -14.56 8.01
CA ALA A 487 -8.81 -15.47 7.38
C ALA A 487 -8.15 -16.36 8.42
N VAL A 488 -8.05 -17.65 8.13
CA VAL A 488 -7.49 -18.64 9.07
C VAL A 488 -6.38 -19.45 8.42
N VAL A 489 -5.37 -19.81 9.21
CA VAL A 489 -4.35 -20.78 8.81
C VAL A 489 -4.69 -22.13 9.43
N LEU A 490 -4.87 -23.13 8.58
CA LEU A 490 -5.09 -24.52 9.00
C LEU A 490 -3.95 -25.41 8.52
N LEU A 491 -3.78 -26.54 9.19
CA LEU A 491 -2.63 -27.41 8.98
C LEU A 491 -3.01 -28.76 8.37
N THR A 492 -2.22 -29.20 7.40
CA THR A 492 -2.25 -30.55 6.81
C THR A 492 -1.09 -31.39 7.38
N ASN A 493 -1.13 -32.72 7.26
CA ASN A 493 0.05 -33.54 7.61
C ASN A 493 1.02 -33.73 6.43
N GLY A 494 0.88 -32.92 5.37
CA GLY A 494 1.70 -32.95 4.17
C GLY A 494 1.40 -34.07 3.16
N LYS A 495 0.53 -35.03 3.50
CA LYS A 495 0.07 -36.09 2.57
C LYS A 495 -1.44 -36.24 2.52
N THR A 496 -2.11 -35.98 3.64
CA THR A 496 -3.56 -36.06 3.80
C THR A 496 -4.05 -34.96 4.74
N MET A 497 -5.36 -34.73 4.77
CA MET A 497 -5.97 -33.88 5.78
C MET A 497 -6.08 -34.62 7.13
N PRO A 498 -5.55 -34.05 8.22
CA PRO A 498 -5.81 -34.54 9.57
C PRO A 498 -7.31 -34.58 9.89
N GLN A 499 -7.70 -35.47 10.79
CA GLN A 499 -9.09 -35.64 11.19
C GLN A 499 -9.70 -34.34 11.73
N SER A 500 -8.98 -33.63 12.61
CA SER A 500 -9.44 -32.36 13.20
C SER A 500 -9.67 -31.27 12.15
N THR A 501 -8.74 -31.11 11.21
CA THR A 501 -8.88 -30.18 10.07
C THR A 501 -10.09 -30.56 9.20
N THR A 502 -10.25 -31.85 8.90
CA THR A 502 -11.37 -32.35 8.10
C THR A 502 -12.72 -32.11 8.77
N GLN A 503 -12.83 -32.41 10.07
CA GLN A 503 -14.06 -32.22 10.85
C GLN A 503 -14.47 -30.76 10.95
N TYR A 504 -13.50 -29.84 11.00
CA TYR A 504 -13.77 -28.40 10.98
C TYR A 504 -14.25 -27.93 9.60
N LEU A 505 -13.57 -28.35 8.53
CA LEU A 505 -13.79 -27.80 7.19
C LEU A 505 -14.96 -28.43 6.42
N ALA A 506 -15.17 -29.74 6.53
CA ALA A 506 -16.20 -30.45 5.77
C ALA A 506 -17.62 -29.85 5.91
N PRO A 507 -18.14 -29.51 7.11
CA PRO A 507 -19.46 -28.91 7.23
C PRO A 507 -19.52 -27.49 6.65
N LEU A 508 -18.42 -26.73 6.72
CA LEU A 508 -18.35 -25.36 6.20
C LEU A 508 -18.38 -25.34 4.67
N LEU A 509 -17.64 -26.26 4.04
CA LEU A 509 -17.60 -26.35 2.58
C LEU A 509 -18.85 -26.99 1.97
N ALA A 510 -19.62 -27.75 2.75
CA ALA A 510 -20.89 -28.34 2.31
C ALA A 510 -22.09 -27.36 2.33
N ARG A 511 -21.91 -26.15 2.86
CA ARG A 511 -22.93 -25.10 2.93
C ARG A 511 -23.28 -24.59 1.52
N THR A 512 -24.50 -24.82 1.07
CA THR A 512 -24.97 -24.39 -0.26
C THR A 512 -25.20 -22.89 -0.34
N ASP A 513 -25.55 -22.23 0.77
CA ASP A 513 -25.71 -20.78 0.88
C ASP A 513 -24.40 -20.00 0.73
N LEU A 514 -23.26 -20.64 1.00
CA LEU A 514 -21.92 -20.06 0.89
C LEU A 514 -21.18 -20.48 -0.38
N ASN A 515 -21.74 -21.35 -1.24
CA ASN A 515 -21.00 -21.90 -2.39
C ASN A 515 -21.85 -21.95 -3.67
N SER A 516 -23.01 -21.28 -3.70
CA SER A 516 -23.97 -21.35 -4.82
C SER A 516 -23.74 -20.34 -5.95
N ASP A 517 -23.09 -19.20 -5.71
CA ASP A 517 -22.98 -18.10 -6.69
C ASP A 517 -21.63 -17.35 -6.57
N ARG A 518 -20.68 -17.69 -7.45
CA ARG A 518 -19.32 -17.10 -7.45
C ARG A 518 -19.26 -15.66 -7.95
N THR A 519 -20.36 -15.13 -8.48
CA THR A 519 -20.43 -13.71 -8.88
C THR A 519 -20.70 -12.80 -7.68
N LYS A 520 -20.99 -13.38 -6.51
CA LYS A 520 -21.20 -12.68 -5.24
C LYS A 520 -20.04 -13.00 -4.28
N PRO A 521 -18.97 -12.20 -4.29
CA PRO A 521 -17.75 -12.47 -3.50
C PRO A 521 -18.00 -12.53 -1.98
N ASP A 522 -19.11 -11.98 -1.49
CA ASP A 522 -19.47 -11.99 -0.07
C ASP A 522 -20.06 -13.33 0.42
N ASN A 523 -20.35 -14.27 -0.48
CA ASN A 523 -20.94 -15.58 -0.19
C ASN A 523 -20.07 -16.72 -0.75
N PHE A 524 -18.75 -16.67 -0.55
CA PHE A 524 -17.82 -17.73 -0.92
C PHE A 524 -16.69 -17.87 0.11
N ILE A 525 -16.27 -19.11 0.38
CA ILE A 525 -15.08 -19.40 1.20
C ILE A 525 -13.89 -19.61 0.26
N GLU A 526 -12.90 -18.72 0.32
CA GLU A 526 -11.68 -18.84 -0.47
C GLU A 526 -10.72 -19.85 0.17
N LEU A 527 -10.24 -20.80 -0.63
CA LEU A 527 -9.37 -21.89 -0.17
C LEU A 527 -8.04 -21.82 -0.91
N ASP A 528 -6.96 -21.71 -0.15
CA ASP A 528 -5.61 -21.60 -0.68
C ASP A 528 -4.71 -22.64 -0.05
N THR A 529 -3.86 -23.27 -0.85
CA THR A 529 -2.82 -24.17 -0.38
C THR A 529 -1.48 -23.46 -0.47
N VAL A 530 -0.73 -23.44 0.62
CA VAL A 530 0.56 -22.77 0.72
C VAL A 530 1.64 -23.84 0.88
N GLY A 531 2.48 -23.97 -0.15
CA GLY A 531 3.50 -25.02 -0.26
C GLY A 531 2.97 -26.34 -0.83
N GLN A 532 3.87 -27.07 -1.51
CA GLN A 532 3.55 -28.30 -2.23
C GLN A 532 2.88 -29.37 -1.35
N GLN A 533 3.32 -29.49 -0.10
CA GLN A 533 2.80 -30.50 0.83
C GLN A 533 1.33 -30.27 1.22
N ALA A 534 0.90 -29.01 1.30
CA ALA A 534 -0.52 -28.70 1.54
C ALA A 534 -1.36 -29.00 0.30
N GLU A 535 -0.84 -28.65 -0.87
CA GLU A 535 -1.45 -28.92 -2.16
C GLU A 535 -1.65 -30.43 -2.40
N ASP A 536 -0.63 -31.24 -2.11
CA ASP A 536 -0.68 -32.70 -2.22
C ASP A 536 -1.76 -33.30 -1.29
N ALA A 537 -1.84 -32.79 -0.05
CA ALA A 537 -2.84 -33.23 0.93
C ALA A 537 -4.29 -32.87 0.54
N VAL A 538 -4.50 -31.76 -0.17
CA VAL A 538 -5.81 -31.41 -0.74
C VAL A 538 -6.14 -32.34 -1.92
N LYS A 539 -5.17 -32.59 -2.80
CA LYS A 539 -5.32 -33.46 -3.99
C LYS A 539 -5.56 -34.93 -3.65
N SER A 540 -5.15 -35.40 -2.47
CA SER A 540 -5.31 -36.79 -2.03
C SER A 540 -6.76 -37.18 -1.65
N ALA A 541 -7.77 -36.62 -2.34
CA ALA A 541 -9.21 -36.87 -2.18
C ALA A 541 -9.88 -36.31 -0.90
N TRP A 542 -9.39 -35.20 -0.33
CA TRP A 542 -10.13 -34.50 0.74
C TRP A 542 -11.29 -33.65 0.21
N ILE A 543 -11.15 -33.13 -1.01
CA ILE A 543 -12.14 -32.21 -1.59
C ILE A 543 -13.52 -32.91 -1.64
N PRO A 544 -14.54 -32.41 -0.91
CA PRO A 544 -15.86 -33.03 -0.87
C PRO A 544 -16.45 -33.21 -2.27
N ALA A 545 -17.25 -34.27 -2.48
CA ALA A 545 -17.93 -34.50 -3.76
C ALA A 545 -18.81 -33.28 -4.13
N GLY A 546 -18.36 -32.48 -5.10
CA GLY A 546 -18.99 -31.20 -5.51
C GLY A 546 -18.01 -30.04 -5.61
N TYR A 547 -16.86 -30.13 -4.95
CA TYR A 547 -15.80 -29.13 -5.00
C TYR A 547 -14.77 -29.60 -6.05
N GLN A 548 -14.67 -28.92 -7.20
CA GLN A 548 -13.92 -29.37 -8.40
C GLN A 548 -12.52 -28.72 -8.50
N PRO A 549 -11.56 -29.32 -9.24
CA PRO A 549 -10.30 -28.66 -9.58
C PRO A 549 -10.55 -27.28 -10.23
N GLY A 550 -9.91 -26.22 -9.71
CA GLY A 550 -10.24 -24.81 -9.99
C GLY A 550 -11.07 -24.11 -8.91
N GLN A 551 -11.23 -24.72 -7.73
CA GLN A 551 -11.91 -24.16 -6.55
C GLN A 551 -10.97 -23.83 -5.38
N TYR A 552 -9.67 -24.03 -5.55
CA TYR A 552 -8.64 -23.61 -4.59
C TYR A 552 -7.41 -23.11 -5.37
N HIS A 553 -6.63 -22.21 -4.78
CA HIS A 553 -5.40 -21.72 -5.39
C HIS A 553 -4.17 -22.41 -4.79
N GLY A 554 -3.25 -22.84 -5.67
CA GLY A 554 -1.98 -23.45 -5.30
C GLY A 554 -0.87 -22.42 -5.24
N LEU A 555 -0.37 -22.11 -4.05
CA LEU A 555 0.75 -21.20 -3.80
C LEU A 555 1.98 -22.02 -3.40
N SER A 556 2.51 -22.79 -4.34
CA SER A 556 3.65 -23.69 -4.14
C SER A 556 4.85 -23.23 -4.97
N GLY A 557 5.94 -22.87 -4.29
CA GLY A 557 7.23 -22.53 -4.92
C GLY A 557 8.18 -23.72 -5.03
N SER A 558 9.30 -23.53 -5.73
CA SER A 558 10.39 -24.52 -5.79
C SER A 558 11.05 -24.77 -4.43
N ASP A 559 11.01 -23.77 -3.56
CA ASP A 559 11.45 -23.82 -2.17
C ASP A 559 10.60 -22.88 -1.27
N ARG A 560 10.95 -22.79 0.01
CA ARG A 560 10.22 -21.94 0.99
C ARG A 560 10.30 -20.45 0.67
N TYR A 561 11.36 -20.01 -0.01
CA TYR A 561 11.57 -18.61 -0.34
C TYR A 561 10.70 -18.23 -1.54
N ASP A 562 10.69 -19.08 -2.57
CA ASP A 562 9.79 -18.95 -3.72
C ASP A 562 8.31 -19.06 -3.30
N THR A 563 7.96 -19.98 -2.39
CA THR A 563 6.60 -20.03 -1.81
C THR A 563 6.22 -18.72 -1.12
N SER A 564 7.12 -18.12 -0.32
CA SER A 564 6.84 -16.84 0.34
C SER A 564 6.62 -15.69 -0.66
N PHE A 565 7.35 -15.69 -1.78
CA PHE A 565 7.14 -14.73 -2.87
C PHE A 565 5.80 -14.96 -3.58
N LYS A 566 5.37 -16.20 -3.80
CA LYS A 566 4.06 -16.50 -4.40
C LYS A 566 2.91 -16.07 -3.49
N VAL A 567 3.04 -16.26 -2.18
CA VAL A 567 2.09 -15.72 -1.18
C VAL A 567 2.06 -14.20 -1.25
N ALA A 568 3.22 -13.54 -1.29
CA ALA A 568 3.31 -12.09 -1.44
C ALA A 568 2.61 -11.61 -2.71
N THR A 569 2.93 -12.20 -3.87
CA THR A 569 2.35 -11.84 -5.16
C THR A 569 0.84 -12.05 -5.21
N TYR A 570 0.34 -13.11 -4.56
CA TYR A 570 -1.07 -13.44 -4.55
C TYR A 570 -1.86 -12.50 -3.64
N PHE A 571 -1.48 -12.37 -2.37
CA PHE A 571 -2.27 -11.60 -1.41
C PHE A 571 -1.95 -10.11 -1.38
N PHE A 572 -0.80 -9.69 -1.92
CA PHE A 572 -0.30 -8.34 -1.79
C PHE A 572 0.08 -7.78 -3.17
N GLY A 573 -0.64 -6.73 -3.59
CA GLY A 573 -0.31 -5.92 -4.75
C GLY A 573 0.75 -4.87 -4.40
N SER A 574 0.46 -3.60 -4.70
CA SER A 574 1.24 -2.46 -4.23
C SER A 574 1.07 -2.29 -2.71
N ALA A 575 1.90 -2.96 -1.92
CA ALA A 575 1.89 -2.82 -0.46
C ALA A 575 2.80 -1.67 0.00
N ASP A 576 2.36 -0.91 0.99
CA ASP A 576 3.15 0.17 1.59
C ASP A 576 4.25 -0.37 2.52
N ALA A 577 4.10 -1.61 2.99
CA ALA A 577 5.03 -2.28 3.88
C ALA A 577 5.36 -3.71 3.45
N ALA A 578 6.56 -4.19 3.82
CA ALA A 578 6.96 -5.58 3.67
C ALA A 578 7.97 -6.02 4.73
N GLY A 579 8.03 -7.32 4.99
CA GLY A 579 8.89 -7.90 6.02
C GLY A 579 9.87 -8.92 5.46
N LEU A 580 11.09 -8.93 5.99
CA LEU A 580 12.12 -9.92 5.71
C LEU A 580 12.47 -10.69 6.98
N ALA A 581 12.40 -12.02 6.92
CA ALA A 581 12.84 -12.88 8.01
C ALA A 581 13.54 -14.13 7.47
N THR A 582 14.36 -14.78 8.30
CA THR A 582 15.00 -16.03 7.88
C THR A 582 13.96 -17.12 7.60
N GLY A 583 14.14 -17.87 6.52
CA GLY A 583 13.40 -19.11 6.29
C GLY A 583 13.97 -20.30 7.05
N MET A 584 15.15 -20.19 7.67
CA MET A 584 15.88 -21.31 8.28
C MET A 584 15.60 -21.50 9.79
N ASN A 585 14.85 -20.57 10.37
CA ASN A 585 14.33 -20.62 11.74
C ASN A 585 12.97 -19.89 11.77
N TRP A 586 12.20 -20.01 12.85
CA TRP A 586 10.79 -19.63 12.85
C TRP A 586 10.45 -18.43 13.75
N ALA A 587 11.22 -18.17 14.81
CA ALA A 587 10.78 -17.31 15.89
C ALA A 587 10.66 -15.82 15.50
N ASP A 588 11.66 -15.29 14.79
CA ASP A 588 11.65 -13.91 14.30
C ASP A 588 10.56 -13.71 13.25
N ALA A 589 10.40 -14.69 12.35
CA ALA A 589 9.35 -14.71 11.33
C ALA A 589 7.93 -14.86 11.91
N LEU A 590 7.76 -15.55 13.04
CA LEU A 590 6.44 -15.73 13.66
C LEU A 590 5.93 -14.42 14.27
N SER A 591 6.80 -13.71 15.01
CA SER A 591 6.49 -12.39 15.55
C SER A 591 6.41 -11.33 14.45
N GLY A 592 7.35 -11.35 13.50
CA GLY A 592 7.33 -10.47 12.33
C GLY A 592 6.14 -10.70 11.40
N GLY A 593 5.64 -11.92 11.28
CA GLY A 593 4.42 -12.20 10.50
C GLY A 593 3.17 -11.59 11.14
N ALA A 594 3.12 -11.50 12.48
CA ALA A 594 2.03 -10.80 13.18
C ALA A 594 2.08 -9.29 12.92
N GLU A 595 3.29 -8.73 12.91
CA GLU A 595 3.57 -7.34 12.58
C GLU A 595 3.16 -7.01 11.14
N MET A 596 3.63 -7.82 10.17
CA MET A 596 3.30 -7.66 8.75
C MET A 596 1.81 -7.83 8.48
N GLY A 597 1.14 -8.75 9.17
CA GLY A 597 -0.33 -8.83 9.12
C GLY A 597 -1.02 -7.57 9.65
N THR A 598 -0.41 -6.85 10.59
CA THR A 598 -0.95 -5.57 11.09
C THR A 598 -0.64 -4.40 10.15
N LEU A 599 0.50 -4.41 9.46
CA LEU A 599 0.91 -3.38 8.50
C LEU A 599 0.37 -3.60 7.07
N ASP A 600 -0.51 -4.58 6.85
CA ASP A 600 -0.99 -4.99 5.52
C ASP A 600 0.14 -5.35 4.54
N GLY A 601 1.23 -5.93 5.07
CA GLY A 601 2.43 -6.28 4.31
C GLY A 601 2.67 -7.79 4.23
N PRO A 602 3.37 -8.28 3.19
CA PRO A 602 3.81 -9.66 3.16
C PRO A 602 5.02 -9.91 4.06
N LEU A 603 5.17 -11.17 4.48
CA LEU A 603 6.42 -11.67 5.07
C LEU A 603 7.18 -12.52 4.03
N LEU A 604 8.26 -11.97 3.51
CA LEU A 604 9.18 -12.61 2.58
C LEU A 604 10.29 -13.33 3.35
N LEU A 605 10.55 -14.59 2.99
CA LEU A 605 11.59 -15.39 3.63
C LEU A 605 12.90 -15.27 2.87
N VAL A 606 14.02 -15.18 3.61
CA VAL A 606 15.37 -15.11 3.05
C VAL A 606 16.26 -16.24 3.55
N ASP A 607 17.24 -16.62 2.73
CA ASP A 607 18.26 -17.59 3.11
C ASP A 607 19.48 -16.88 3.74
N PRO A 608 19.81 -17.15 5.02
CA PRO A 608 21.05 -16.65 5.61
C PRO A 608 22.32 -17.06 4.85
N ALA A 609 22.29 -18.21 4.17
CA ALA A 609 23.42 -18.69 3.37
C ALA A 609 23.59 -17.92 2.05
N GLY A 610 22.62 -17.10 1.65
CA GLY A 610 22.67 -16.25 0.45
C GLY A 610 23.64 -15.06 0.54
N LYS A 611 24.32 -14.87 1.68
CA LYS A 611 25.39 -13.87 1.89
C LYS A 611 25.06 -12.44 1.43
N GLY A 612 23.84 -11.96 1.68
CA GLY A 612 23.41 -10.60 1.33
C GLY A 612 22.58 -10.50 0.05
N ALA A 613 22.44 -11.61 -0.70
CA ALA A 613 21.52 -11.70 -1.83
C ALA A 613 20.10 -12.03 -1.37
N LEU A 614 19.11 -11.39 -2.02
CA LEU A 614 17.71 -11.75 -1.89
C LEU A 614 17.35 -12.87 -2.89
N PRO A 615 16.41 -13.75 -2.55
CA PRO A 615 15.78 -14.63 -3.54
C PRO A 615 15.25 -13.81 -4.73
N ALA A 616 15.42 -14.30 -5.96
CA ALA A 616 15.11 -13.53 -7.17
C ALA A 616 13.65 -13.03 -7.21
N GLY A 617 12.69 -13.86 -6.80
CA GLY A 617 11.28 -13.49 -6.69
C GLY A 617 11.05 -12.36 -5.68
N ALA A 618 11.63 -12.47 -4.49
CA ALA A 618 11.54 -11.42 -3.47
C ALA A 618 12.18 -10.10 -3.93
N ALA A 619 13.32 -10.16 -4.60
CA ALA A 619 13.97 -8.97 -5.17
C ALA A 619 13.11 -8.32 -6.27
N ALA A 620 12.52 -9.13 -7.15
CA ALA A 620 11.63 -8.66 -8.20
C ALA A 620 10.37 -8.01 -7.63
N TRP A 621 9.75 -8.63 -6.62
CA TRP A 621 8.56 -8.10 -5.94
C TRP A 621 8.86 -6.75 -5.27
N LEU A 622 9.95 -6.65 -4.49
CA LEU A 622 10.35 -5.41 -3.85
C LEU A 622 10.69 -4.29 -4.85
N HIS A 623 11.18 -4.66 -6.04
CA HIS A 623 11.53 -3.68 -7.07
C HIS A 623 10.33 -3.25 -7.91
N GLN A 624 9.33 -4.12 -8.10
CA GLN A 624 8.13 -3.82 -8.88
C GLN A 624 7.39 -2.58 -8.35
N ASP A 625 7.39 -2.41 -7.03
CA ASP A 625 6.78 -1.28 -6.34
C ASP A 625 7.83 -0.35 -5.70
N ALA A 626 9.04 -0.30 -6.27
CA ALA A 626 10.11 0.57 -5.82
C ALA A 626 9.59 2.01 -5.60
N GLY A 627 9.90 2.57 -4.43
CA GLY A 627 9.46 3.90 -4.03
C GLY A 627 8.00 4.02 -3.58
N GLN A 628 7.13 3.00 -3.73
CA GLN A 628 5.84 2.96 -3.04
C GLN A 628 5.96 2.51 -1.58
N PHE A 629 6.97 1.71 -1.26
CA PHE A 629 7.24 1.31 0.12
C PHE A 629 7.56 2.51 0.99
N THR A 630 6.75 2.71 2.02
CA THR A 630 7.10 3.59 3.13
C THR A 630 7.99 2.86 4.14
N GLN A 631 7.82 1.53 4.30
CA GLN A 631 8.54 0.78 5.33
C GLN A 631 8.86 -0.67 4.93
N LEU A 632 10.12 -1.06 5.03
CA LEU A 632 10.58 -2.45 4.96
C LEU A 632 11.17 -2.85 6.30
N GLU A 633 10.64 -3.90 6.90
CA GLU A 633 11.10 -4.41 8.19
C GLU A 633 11.94 -5.67 8.05
N ILE A 634 13.00 -5.78 8.85
CA ILE A 634 13.88 -6.94 8.92
C ILE A 634 13.79 -7.51 10.32
N PHE A 635 13.26 -8.72 10.44
CA PHE A 635 13.11 -9.42 11.70
C PHE A 635 14.31 -10.34 11.95
N GLY A 636 15.02 -10.06 13.05
CA GLY A 636 16.16 -10.83 13.50
C GLY A 636 17.51 -10.18 13.22
N GLY A 637 18.51 -10.63 13.98
CA GLY A 637 19.90 -10.18 13.86
C GLY A 637 20.60 -10.68 12.61
N ASN A 638 21.89 -10.36 12.46
CA ASN A 638 22.67 -10.69 11.26
C ASN A 638 22.84 -12.21 11.01
N ALA A 639 22.67 -13.04 12.04
CA ALA A 639 22.67 -14.50 11.87
C ALA A 639 21.39 -15.01 11.18
N ALA A 640 20.26 -14.31 11.34
CA ALA A 640 18.99 -14.63 10.70
C ALA A 640 18.88 -13.94 9.33
N VAL A 641 19.15 -12.64 9.27
CA VAL A 641 19.14 -11.87 8.02
C VAL A 641 20.49 -11.19 7.85
N PRO A 642 21.39 -11.74 7.00
CA PRO A 642 22.78 -11.30 6.86
C PRO A 642 22.95 -9.81 6.61
N THR A 643 24.08 -9.27 7.07
CA THR A 643 24.52 -7.91 6.73
C THR A 643 24.55 -7.74 5.22
N GLY A 644 24.07 -6.60 4.72
CA GLY A 644 24.00 -6.31 3.29
C GLY A 644 22.63 -6.59 2.69
N VAL A 645 21.82 -7.50 3.26
CA VAL A 645 20.42 -7.68 2.82
C VAL A 645 19.62 -6.39 2.98
N ASP A 646 19.84 -5.67 4.08
CA ASP A 646 19.26 -4.35 4.35
C ASP A 646 19.63 -3.33 3.27
N LYS A 647 20.89 -3.28 2.86
CA LYS A 647 21.36 -2.38 1.79
C LYS A 647 20.82 -2.78 0.42
N THR A 648 20.86 -4.07 0.08
CA THR A 648 20.29 -4.61 -1.16
C THR A 648 18.80 -4.29 -1.24
N ALA A 649 18.03 -4.64 -0.22
CA ALA A 649 16.59 -4.40 -0.18
C ALA A 649 16.27 -2.89 -0.17
N GLY A 650 17.00 -2.11 0.61
CA GLY A 650 16.88 -0.65 0.64
C GLY A 650 17.12 0.00 -0.73
N GLY A 651 18.09 -0.50 -1.50
CA GLY A 651 18.32 -0.05 -2.88
C GLY A 651 17.20 -0.43 -3.84
N LEU A 652 16.57 -1.60 -3.66
CA LEU A 652 15.46 -2.05 -4.49
C LEU A 652 14.18 -1.23 -4.24
N ILE A 653 13.94 -0.84 -2.98
CA ILE A 653 12.73 -0.09 -2.60
C ILE A 653 12.91 1.43 -2.62
N ALA A 654 14.13 1.93 -2.81
CA ALA A 654 14.44 3.35 -2.67
C ALA A 654 13.54 4.22 -3.57
N GLY A 655 12.78 5.10 -2.95
CA GLY A 655 12.04 6.13 -3.65
C GLY A 655 12.95 7.20 -4.24
N PRO A 656 12.38 8.17 -4.98
CA PRO A 656 13.13 9.29 -5.54
C PRO A 656 13.82 10.15 -4.46
N GLY A 657 13.34 10.12 -3.22
CA GLY A 657 14.00 10.73 -2.08
C GLY A 657 15.19 9.93 -1.54
N GLY A 658 15.35 8.66 -1.91
CA GLY A 658 16.33 7.73 -1.35
C GLY A 658 15.75 6.83 -0.25
N VAL A 659 16.62 6.29 0.60
CA VAL A 659 16.25 5.35 1.66
C VAL A 659 16.96 5.69 2.98
N ASP A 660 16.21 5.59 4.09
CA ASP A 660 16.71 5.71 5.45
C ASP A 660 16.81 4.34 6.13
N TYR A 661 17.75 4.22 7.07
CA TYR A 661 18.00 2.98 7.80
C TYR A 661 17.87 3.23 9.30
N ALA A 662 17.09 2.40 9.98
CA ALA A 662 16.93 2.42 11.43
C ALA A 662 17.09 1.03 12.03
N SER A 663 17.43 0.97 13.31
CA SER A 663 17.54 -0.28 14.07
C SER A 663 16.81 -0.12 15.39
N ASN A 664 15.87 -1.02 15.67
CA ASN A 664 15.04 -1.05 16.86
C ASN A 664 14.42 0.31 17.24
N PRO A 665 13.75 1.03 16.30
CA PRO A 665 12.98 2.19 16.67
C PRO A 665 11.87 1.77 17.64
N THR A 666 11.50 2.68 18.54
CA THR A 666 10.46 2.44 19.53
C THR A 666 9.40 3.52 19.42
N VAL A 667 8.13 3.11 19.38
CA VAL A 667 7.00 4.04 19.40
C VAL A 667 6.61 4.29 20.86
N GLY A 668 6.73 5.55 21.29
CA GLY A 668 6.71 5.96 22.70
C GLY A 668 5.49 5.55 23.51
#